data_AF-A0A5N6ZBR3-F1
#
_entry.id   AF-A0A5N6ZBR3-F1
#
_cell.length_a   1.000
_cell.length_b   1.000
_cell.length_c   1.000
_cell.angle_alpha   90.00
_cell.angle_beta   90.00
_cell.angle_gamma   90.00
#
_symmetry.space_group_name_H-M   'P 1'
#
loop_
_entity.id
_entity.type
_entity.pdbx_description
1 polymer ?
#
loop_
_entity_poly.entity_id
_entity_poly.type
_entity_poly.pdbx_seq_one_letter_code
_entity_poly.pdbx_strand_id
1 'polypeptide(L)'
;MAHTREKYDIVIVGAGPVGVLLSLCMSRWGYKVKHIDNRPVPTATGRADGIQPRSTEILRNLGLKRQIMAYKPAKVYDVAFWDPLPEGQGIHRTGSWPSCPRFIDTRYPFTTLIHQGKIERVFLDEIQKTGTTVERPWTITGFKNDGLDETYPVEVQLKCLDTNVVQTVRAKYLFSGEGARSFVRQHLGIQIHHKDPISYVWGVMDGVVRTNFPDIETKCTIHSDAGSIMVIPREDNMVRLYVQIASSTDPDFSPRKTATAEEVQEAAKKILRPYWVEWDRIEWYSVYPIGQGISERYTLDERVFMGGDACHTHSPKAGQGMNTAFHDALNLAWKLHAVEAGFADRSILRTYESERKDIAETLLNFDAKYATLFSKRRPTAGEVGSATDATVAAGHDDDEDEFVKTFKSSCEFTSGYGVAYKPNVFNWDPSHPAKSSLFDIPGVRLAAGRAFTPSTVTRLADANFVHLEQEVPANGAFRIFIFAGKQKKTKTAVADLAANLEKERSFLSVYRRPDIAHVSFFERHQPHSKLFTFCLVYADQKNQVDMEVVPKILSDYHHHIYADDIPDVRVPNAKFAAHEKLGFDPEKGGVVVTRPDSHVACTVQLVEGSGTVDALNAYFNTFSTKLLGQDQQHSLTELRPKDTPEEPYYYTFKVQCTGCRETHPNWVSFNRFEQHDIPGSRGEANFVWKCKLCQVTNGCDQKTHSASIVAGPNVYEADDKRKGQKVIDIDCRGLEFTEFKADGEWEAKGIESSTAFTAIDLSEGEWYDYDEKAGDEVAIKEITWALVIRLKWGQTEYKGKLESIDSYMNVLLRDTEEFIDGKNTGTLGLVLIRCNNILWMGSADSVEMTDLGLR
;
A
#
# COMPACT_ATOMS: atom_id res chain seq x y z
N MET A 1 -16.16 34.55 21.27
CA MET A 1 -15.81 33.28 21.94
C MET A 1 -15.66 32.22 20.85
N ALA A 2 -14.45 31.73 20.59
CA ALA A 2 -14.25 30.67 19.61
C ALA A 2 -14.82 29.38 20.20
N HIS A 3 -15.93 28.88 19.67
CA HIS A 3 -16.35 27.51 19.94
C HIS A 3 -15.18 26.60 19.53
N THR A 4 -14.59 25.91 20.49
CA THR A 4 -13.59 24.87 20.24
C THR A 4 -14.22 23.85 19.31
N ARG A 5 -13.85 23.89 18.03
CA ARG A 5 -14.39 22.98 17.02
C ARG A 5 -14.06 21.55 17.41
N GLU A 6 -15.02 20.65 17.28
CA GLU A 6 -14.79 19.24 17.56
C GLU A 6 -13.73 18.66 16.61
N LYS A 7 -12.80 17.88 17.16
CA LYS A 7 -11.68 17.25 16.46
C LYS A 7 -11.88 15.75 16.36
N TYR A 8 -11.56 15.18 15.19
CA TYR A 8 -11.70 13.75 14.87
C TYR A 8 -10.46 13.23 14.14
N ASP A 9 -10.14 11.96 14.27
CA ASP A 9 -9.09 11.37 13.42
C ASP A 9 -9.60 11.27 11.97
N ILE A 10 -10.86 10.89 11.79
CA ILE A 10 -11.47 10.78 10.46
C ILE A 10 -12.94 11.18 10.46
N VAL A 11 -13.36 11.89 9.41
CA VAL A 11 -14.77 12.11 9.05
C VAL A 11 -15.11 11.19 7.88
N ILE A 12 -16.13 10.37 8.04
CA ILE A 12 -16.63 9.44 7.02
C ILE A 12 -18.02 9.91 6.58
N VAL A 13 -18.18 10.16 5.28
CA VAL A 13 -19.45 10.59 4.68
C VAL A 13 -20.04 9.46 3.85
N GLY A 14 -21.21 8.96 4.26
CA GLY A 14 -21.89 7.83 3.63
C GLY A 14 -21.71 6.54 4.42
N ALA A 15 -22.81 5.88 4.74
CA ALA A 15 -22.88 4.62 5.49
C ALA A 15 -23.36 3.47 4.61
N GLY A 16 -22.83 3.41 3.38
CA GLY A 16 -22.80 2.18 2.59
C GLY A 16 -21.69 1.22 3.05
N PRO A 17 -21.51 0.07 2.38
CA PRO A 17 -20.58 -0.99 2.80
C PRO A 17 -19.14 -0.52 3.07
N VAL A 18 -18.59 0.33 2.21
CA VAL A 18 -17.23 0.88 2.36
C VAL A 18 -17.11 1.74 3.63
N GLY A 19 -18.07 2.63 3.87
CA GLY A 19 -18.04 3.55 5.00
C GLY A 19 -18.22 2.85 6.34
N VAL A 20 -19.14 1.88 6.43
CA VAL A 20 -19.35 1.13 7.68
C VAL A 20 -18.18 0.19 8.00
N LEU A 21 -17.55 -0.45 7.01
CA LEU A 21 -16.37 -1.27 7.28
C LEU A 21 -15.18 -0.41 7.72
N LEU A 22 -14.95 0.73 7.06
CA LEU A 22 -13.89 1.66 7.45
C LEU A 22 -14.11 2.17 8.88
N SER A 23 -15.34 2.60 9.20
CA SER A 23 -15.71 3.04 10.55
C SER A 23 -15.51 1.94 11.59
N LEU A 24 -15.82 0.68 11.26
CA LEU A 24 -15.60 -0.46 12.15
C LEU A 24 -14.13 -0.66 12.47
N CYS A 25 -13.26 -0.71 11.45
CA CYS A 25 -11.82 -0.88 11.65
C CYS A 25 -11.25 0.27 12.48
N MET A 26 -11.51 1.51 12.07
CA MET A 26 -10.97 2.70 12.75
C MET A 26 -11.45 2.79 14.21
N SER A 27 -12.73 2.54 14.47
CA SER A 27 -13.26 2.62 15.84
C SER A 27 -12.73 1.50 16.73
N ARG A 28 -12.60 0.27 16.21
CA ARG A 28 -12.03 -0.87 16.97
C ARG A 28 -10.55 -0.69 17.29
N TRP A 29 -9.81 0.02 16.45
CA TRP A 29 -8.40 0.31 16.70
C TRP A 29 -8.18 1.59 17.52
N GLY A 30 -9.26 2.19 18.04
CA GLY A 30 -9.22 3.27 19.02
C GLY A 30 -9.20 4.69 18.43
N TYR A 31 -9.48 4.85 17.14
CA TYR A 31 -9.55 6.17 16.50
C TYR A 31 -10.91 6.84 16.70
N LYS A 32 -10.90 8.16 16.80
CA LYS A 32 -12.12 8.96 16.96
C LYS A 32 -12.75 9.25 15.60
N VAL A 33 -13.89 8.61 15.34
CA VAL A 33 -14.59 8.66 14.05
C VAL A 33 -15.85 9.53 14.12
N LYS A 34 -16.03 10.45 13.15
CA LYS A 34 -17.32 11.09 12.86
C LYS A 34 -17.92 10.44 11.62
N HIS A 35 -18.98 9.63 11.76
CA HIS A 35 -19.62 8.97 10.62
C HIS A 35 -21.02 9.53 10.40
N ILE A 36 -21.28 10.05 9.20
CA ILE A 36 -22.59 10.60 8.82
C ILE A 36 -23.20 9.89 7.61
N ASP A 37 -24.52 9.92 7.48
CA ASP A 37 -25.25 9.50 6.27
C ASP A 37 -26.50 10.38 6.09
N ASN A 38 -26.82 10.70 4.84
CA ASN A 38 -27.93 11.60 4.50
C ASN A 38 -29.30 10.90 4.51
N ARG A 39 -29.34 9.57 4.50
CA ARG A 39 -30.59 8.82 4.59
C ARG A 39 -31.11 8.88 6.02
N PRO A 40 -32.42 9.06 6.24
CA PRO A 40 -32.99 9.17 7.58
C PRO A 40 -32.96 7.84 8.34
N VAL A 41 -32.95 6.70 7.62
CA VAL A 41 -32.92 5.36 8.20
C VAL A 41 -31.88 4.47 7.50
N PRO A 42 -31.36 3.42 8.17
CA PRO A 42 -30.58 2.38 7.50
C PRO A 42 -31.33 1.77 6.31
N THR A 43 -30.60 1.09 5.43
CA THR A 43 -31.15 0.59 4.15
C THR A 43 -32.39 -0.29 4.35
N ALA A 44 -33.57 0.27 4.05
CA ALA A 44 -34.86 -0.42 4.17
C ALA A 44 -35.03 -1.50 3.09
N THR A 45 -34.54 -1.24 1.87
CA THR A 45 -34.56 -2.16 0.72
C THR A 45 -33.20 -2.13 0.01
N GLY A 46 -32.51 -3.28 -0.03
CA GLY A 46 -31.09 -3.40 -0.41
C GLY A 46 -30.82 -3.41 -1.91
N ARG A 47 -29.73 -2.78 -2.35
CA ARG A 47 -29.26 -2.81 -3.74
C ARG A 47 -28.27 -3.95 -4.00
N ALA A 48 -27.45 -4.29 -3.01
CA ALA A 48 -26.54 -5.44 -3.04
C ALA A 48 -27.05 -6.60 -2.17
N ASP A 49 -26.62 -7.81 -2.47
CA ASP A 49 -26.96 -9.01 -1.67
C ASP A 49 -25.86 -10.08 -1.65
N GLY A 50 -25.02 -10.15 -2.70
CA GLY A 50 -23.92 -11.11 -2.80
C GLY A 50 -22.65 -10.76 -2.03
N ILE A 51 -22.23 -11.66 -1.15
CA ILE A 51 -20.91 -11.71 -0.52
C ILE A 51 -20.14 -12.89 -1.11
N GLN A 52 -19.01 -12.59 -1.75
CA GLN A 52 -18.13 -13.57 -2.39
C GLN A 52 -17.29 -14.36 -1.37
N PRO A 53 -16.71 -15.51 -1.74
CA PRO A 53 -15.85 -16.32 -0.87
C PRO A 53 -14.78 -15.52 -0.13
N ARG A 54 -13.99 -14.71 -0.85
CA ARG A 54 -12.92 -13.91 -0.21
C ARG A 54 -13.46 -12.85 0.76
N SER A 55 -14.58 -12.22 0.44
CA SER A 55 -15.24 -11.28 1.35
C SER A 55 -15.80 -11.96 2.59
N THR A 56 -16.25 -13.22 2.48
CA THR A 56 -16.67 -14.02 3.63
C THR A 56 -15.49 -14.28 4.59
N GLU A 57 -14.27 -14.46 4.07
CA GLU A 57 -13.06 -14.55 4.90
C GLU A 57 -12.71 -13.24 5.58
N ILE A 58 -12.79 -12.11 4.87
CA ILE A 58 -12.60 -10.78 5.47
C ILE A 58 -13.58 -10.57 6.63
N LEU A 59 -14.86 -10.88 6.42
CA LEU A 59 -15.90 -10.78 7.45
C LEU A 59 -15.67 -11.77 8.59
N ARG A 60 -15.06 -12.94 8.34
CA ARG A 60 -14.66 -13.89 9.38
C ARG A 60 -13.52 -13.33 10.24
N ASN A 61 -12.51 -12.71 9.63
CA ASN A 61 -11.36 -12.11 10.30
C ASN A 61 -11.74 -10.84 11.07
N LEU A 62 -12.81 -10.16 10.65
CA LEU A 62 -13.48 -9.08 11.39
C LEU A 62 -14.48 -9.60 12.46
N GLY A 63 -14.68 -10.92 12.60
CA GLY A 63 -15.59 -11.50 13.60
C GLY A 63 -17.09 -11.33 13.29
N LEU A 64 -17.46 -10.91 12.08
CA LEU A 64 -18.84 -10.61 11.68
C LEU A 64 -19.57 -11.80 11.05
N LYS A 65 -18.82 -12.75 10.45
CA LYS A 65 -19.40 -13.89 9.73
C LYS A 65 -20.48 -14.63 10.53
N ARG A 66 -20.26 -14.89 11.83
CA ARG A 66 -21.24 -15.64 12.66
C ARG A 66 -22.57 -14.91 12.76
N GLN A 67 -22.56 -13.59 12.91
CA GLN A 67 -23.76 -12.77 13.04
C GLN A 67 -24.52 -12.70 11.70
N ILE A 68 -23.79 -12.58 10.59
CA ILE A 68 -24.38 -12.63 9.24
C ILE A 68 -25.04 -13.99 8.99
N MET A 69 -24.36 -15.09 9.33
CA MET A 69 -24.89 -16.44 9.14
C MET A 69 -26.09 -16.76 10.03
N ALA A 70 -26.28 -16.04 11.14
CA ALA A 70 -27.44 -16.20 12.02
C ALA A 70 -28.76 -15.81 11.35
N TYR A 71 -28.70 -14.94 10.33
CA TYR A 71 -29.86 -14.60 9.49
C TYR A 71 -30.20 -15.65 8.43
N LYS A 72 -29.51 -16.80 8.42
CA LYS A 72 -29.73 -17.91 7.47
C LYS A 72 -29.70 -17.43 6.01
N PRO A 73 -28.59 -16.81 5.55
CA PRO A 73 -28.47 -16.37 4.18
C PRO A 73 -28.58 -17.56 3.20
N ALA A 74 -29.05 -17.29 1.98
CA ALA A 74 -28.95 -18.28 0.91
C ALA A 74 -27.48 -18.52 0.55
N LYS A 75 -27.14 -19.77 0.25
CA LYS A 75 -25.78 -20.18 -0.12
C LYS A 75 -25.79 -20.80 -1.50
N VAL A 76 -25.08 -20.19 -2.43
CA VAL A 76 -25.00 -20.65 -3.81
C VAL A 76 -23.71 -21.40 -4.01
N TYR A 77 -23.83 -22.72 -4.18
CA TYR A 77 -22.72 -23.62 -4.50
C TYR A 77 -22.59 -23.86 -6.00
N ASP A 78 -23.69 -23.81 -6.74
CA ASP A 78 -23.75 -24.04 -8.19
C ASP A 78 -24.50 -22.93 -8.92
N VAL A 79 -24.18 -22.77 -10.19
CA VAL A 79 -24.81 -21.84 -11.13
C VAL A 79 -25.34 -22.63 -12.32
N ALA A 80 -26.64 -22.54 -12.59
CA ALA A 80 -27.24 -23.18 -13.76
C ALA A 80 -27.30 -22.21 -14.96
N PHE A 81 -27.17 -22.76 -16.17
CA PHE A 81 -27.22 -22.02 -17.41
C PHE A 81 -28.37 -22.56 -18.26
N TRP A 82 -29.18 -21.64 -18.78
CA TRP A 82 -30.35 -21.94 -19.59
C TRP A 82 -30.28 -21.12 -20.87
N ASP A 83 -30.54 -21.78 -21.99
CA ASP A 83 -30.52 -21.19 -23.32
C ASP A 83 -31.79 -21.58 -24.10
N PRO A 84 -32.09 -20.89 -25.22
CA PRO A 84 -33.15 -21.31 -26.12
C PRO A 84 -32.93 -22.75 -26.61
N LEU A 85 -34.02 -23.50 -26.75
CA LEU A 85 -33.99 -24.82 -27.38
C LEU A 85 -33.38 -24.72 -28.79
N PRO A 86 -32.45 -25.64 -29.19
CA PRO A 86 -31.87 -25.64 -30.53
C PRO A 86 -32.91 -25.77 -31.63
N GLU A 87 -33.99 -26.49 -31.35
CA GLU A 87 -35.17 -26.66 -32.22
C GLU A 87 -36.44 -26.49 -31.37
N GLY A 88 -37.35 -25.59 -31.77
CA GLY A 88 -38.62 -25.33 -31.08
C GLY A 88 -38.67 -23.98 -30.35
N GLN A 89 -39.67 -23.81 -29.46
CA GLN A 89 -39.82 -22.61 -28.63
C GLN A 89 -39.64 -22.96 -27.15
N GLY A 90 -38.90 -22.12 -26.43
CA GLY A 90 -38.69 -22.25 -24.99
C GLY A 90 -37.22 -22.42 -24.62
N ILE A 91 -36.96 -22.63 -23.33
CA ILE A 91 -35.61 -22.74 -22.77
C ILE A 91 -35.32 -24.13 -22.21
N HIS A 92 -34.06 -24.54 -22.24
CA HIS A 92 -33.57 -25.76 -21.60
C HIS A 92 -32.25 -25.52 -20.85
N ARG A 93 -31.98 -26.34 -19.84
CA ARG A 93 -30.73 -26.30 -19.09
C ARG A 93 -29.60 -26.81 -19.98
N THR A 94 -28.58 -26.00 -20.19
CA THR A 94 -27.38 -26.37 -20.96
C THR A 94 -26.28 -26.92 -20.06
N GLY A 95 -26.27 -26.56 -18.77
CA GLY A 95 -25.35 -27.10 -17.79
C GLY A 95 -25.48 -26.46 -16.42
N SER A 96 -24.69 -26.95 -15.48
CA SER A 96 -24.52 -26.39 -14.14
C SER A 96 -23.04 -26.42 -13.74
N TRP A 97 -22.55 -25.33 -13.17
CA TRP A 97 -21.16 -25.15 -12.80
C TRP A 97 -21.01 -24.74 -11.34
N PRO A 98 -19.96 -25.19 -10.64
CA PRO A 98 -19.66 -24.69 -9.31
C PRO A 98 -19.52 -23.16 -9.31
N SER A 99 -20.24 -22.49 -8.41
CA SER A 99 -20.11 -21.04 -8.18
C SER A 99 -18.70 -20.67 -7.72
N CYS A 100 -18.02 -21.59 -7.05
CA CYS A 100 -16.61 -21.48 -6.70
C CYS A 100 -15.95 -22.83 -7.06
N PRO A 101 -15.26 -22.92 -8.21
CA PRO A 101 -14.61 -24.14 -8.65
C PRO A 101 -13.61 -24.68 -7.65
N ARG A 102 -13.39 -26.00 -7.71
CA ARG A 102 -12.50 -26.67 -6.77
C ARG A 102 -11.08 -26.13 -6.83
N PHE A 103 -10.51 -25.70 -7.96
CA PHE A 103 -9.12 -25.20 -7.96
C PHE A 103 -8.90 -23.94 -7.10
N ILE A 104 -9.96 -23.18 -6.76
CA ILE A 104 -9.87 -22.05 -5.83
C ILE A 104 -9.81 -22.60 -4.41
N ASP A 105 -8.68 -22.38 -3.74
CA ASP A 105 -8.50 -22.85 -2.37
C ASP A 105 -9.15 -21.89 -1.38
N THR A 106 -10.40 -22.17 -1.00
CA THR A 106 -11.18 -21.36 -0.06
C THR A 106 -11.90 -22.21 0.97
N ARG A 107 -12.09 -21.67 2.17
CA ARG A 107 -12.91 -22.29 3.22
C ARG A 107 -14.41 -22.12 2.99
N TYR A 108 -14.80 -21.20 2.12
CA TYR A 108 -16.19 -20.81 1.89
C TYR A 108 -16.53 -20.92 0.40
N PRO A 109 -16.65 -22.15 -0.15
CA PRO A 109 -16.83 -22.39 -1.58
C PRO A 109 -18.28 -22.11 -2.03
N PHE A 110 -18.84 -20.98 -1.62
CA PHE A 110 -20.20 -20.55 -1.94
C PHE A 110 -20.30 -19.02 -1.91
N THR A 111 -21.21 -18.49 -2.72
CA THR A 111 -21.64 -17.09 -2.58
C THR A 111 -22.71 -17.01 -1.50
N THR A 112 -22.58 -16.07 -0.57
CA THR A 112 -23.58 -15.82 0.48
C THR A 112 -24.52 -14.70 0.02
N LEU A 113 -25.82 -14.96 -0.03
CA LEU A 113 -26.84 -14.01 -0.49
C LEU A 113 -27.78 -13.62 0.64
N ILE A 114 -27.83 -12.32 0.96
CA ILE A 114 -28.62 -11.78 2.05
C ILE A 114 -28.95 -10.30 1.85
N HIS A 115 -30.08 -9.83 2.37
CA HIS A 115 -30.44 -8.42 2.35
C HIS A 115 -29.36 -7.50 2.92
N GLN A 116 -28.94 -6.49 2.15
CA GLN A 116 -27.92 -5.50 2.55
C GLN A 116 -28.20 -4.86 3.91
N GLY A 117 -29.46 -4.56 4.23
CA GLY A 117 -29.82 -3.96 5.52
C GLY A 117 -29.48 -4.87 6.72
N LYS A 118 -29.54 -6.20 6.56
CA LYS A 118 -29.12 -7.16 7.60
C LYS A 118 -27.60 -7.14 7.78
N ILE A 119 -26.84 -7.00 6.68
CA ILE A 119 -25.38 -6.82 6.72
C ILE A 119 -25.03 -5.52 7.44
N GLU A 120 -25.59 -4.39 7.00
CA GLU A 120 -25.35 -3.07 7.60
C GLU A 120 -25.67 -3.07 9.09
N ARG A 121 -26.76 -3.74 9.51
CA ARG A 121 -27.13 -3.85 10.92
C ARG A 121 -26.03 -4.49 11.76
N VAL A 122 -25.44 -5.58 11.29
CA VAL A 122 -24.32 -6.25 11.97
C VAL A 122 -23.13 -5.30 12.14
N PHE A 123 -22.79 -4.50 11.12
CA PHE A 123 -21.73 -3.51 11.24
C PHE A 123 -22.08 -2.40 12.25
N LEU A 124 -23.30 -1.85 12.17
CA LEU A 124 -23.74 -0.76 13.04
C LEU A 124 -23.76 -1.19 14.52
N ASP A 125 -24.25 -2.40 14.81
CA ASP A 125 -24.29 -2.94 16.17
C ASP A 125 -22.86 -3.14 16.73
N GLU A 126 -21.88 -3.47 15.88
CA GLU A 126 -20.47 -3.63 16.29
C GLU A 126 -19.74 -2.30 16.47
N ILE A 127 -19.97 -1.32 15.59
CA ILE A 127 -19.40 0.03 15.73
C ILE A 127 -19.93 0.69 17.01
N GLN A 128 -21.22 0.50 17.33
CA GLN A 128 -21.83 1.04 18.55
C GLN A 128 -21.16 0.52 19.83
N LYS A 129 -20.66 -0.71 19.86
CA LYS A 129 -19.93 -1.27 21.02
C LYS A 129 -18.63 -0.52 21.32
N THR A 130 -18.09 0.18 20.34
CA THR A 130 -16.87 1.01 20.47
C THR A 130 -17.19 2.48 20.81
N GLY A 131 -18.48 2.84 20.97
CA GLY A 131 -18.92 4.20 21.28
C GLY A 131 -19.14 5.09 20.04
N THR A 132 -18.85 4.59 18.84
CA THR A 132 -19.10 5.30 17.58
C THR A 132 -20.53 5.03 17.10
N THR A 133 -21.22 6.05 16.61
CA THR A 133 -22.54 5.92 15.99
C THR A 133 -22.56 6.65 14.65
N VAL A 134 -23.42 6.20 13.74
CA VAL A 134 -23.64 6.89 12.47
C VAL A 134 -24.78 7.89 12.62
N GLU A 135 -24.45 9.18 12.48
CA GLU A 135 -25.41 10.27 12.59
C GLU A 135 -26.23 10.43 11.31
N ARG A 136 -27.54 10.51 11.47
CA ARG A 136 -28.53 10.62 10.39
C ARG A 136 -29.66 11.57 10.78
N PRO A 137 -30.32 12.22 9.82
CA PRO A 137 -29.87 12.44 8.44
C PRO A 137 -28.92 13.65 8.39
N TRP A 138 -27.65 13.41 8.09
CA TRP A 138 -26.61 14.44 8.00
C TRP A 138 -25.92 14.39 6.65
N THR A 139 -25.61 15.56 6.09
CA THR A 139 -24.90 15.67 4.81
C THR A 139 -23.69 16.60 4.93
N ILE A 140 -22.72 16.42 4.05
CA ILE A 140 -21.60 17.34 3.86
C ILE A 140 -22.04 18.49 2.96
N THR A 141 -21.60 19.70 3.29
CA THR A 141 -21.92 20.93 2.52
C THR A 141 -20.68 21.67 2.04
N GLY A 142 -19.51 21.33 2.58
CA GLY A 142 -18.23 21.87 2.18
C GLY A 142 -17.10 21.23 2.97
N PHE A 143 -15.88 21.30 2.43
CA PHE A 143 -14.67 20.98 3.17
C PHE A 143 -13.50 21.78 2.59
N LYS A 144 -12.43 21.93 3.38
CA LYS A 144 -11.15 22.48 2.91
C LYS A 144 -10.02 21.82 3.69
N ASN A 145 -8.96 21.46 2.98
CA ASN A 145 -7.67 21.17 3.60
C ASN A 145 -6.90 22.50 3.62
N ASP A 146 -6.98 23.22 4.75
CA ASP A 146 -6.44 24.57 4.86
C ASP A 146 -5.09 24.66 5.58
N GLY A 147 -4.61 23.54 6.12
CA GLY A 147 -3.33 23.47 6.84
C GLY A 147 -3.26 24.35 8.09
N LEU A 148 -4.36 25.00 8.51
CA LEU A 148 -4.34 25.94 9.62
C LEU A 148 -4.16 25.27 10.99
N ASP A 149 -4.44 23.96 11.06
CA ASP A 149 -4.15 23.12 12.23
C ASP A 149 -3.19 22.01 11.78
N GLU A 150 -1.99 21.98 12.34
CA GLU A 150 -0.93 21.04 11.95
C GLU A 150 -1.35 19.57 12.10
N THR A 151 -2.19 19.27 13.09
CA THR A 151 -2.66 17.90 13.36
C THR A 151 -3.96 17.61 12.62
N TYR A 152 -4.91 18.56 12.59
CA TYR A 152 -6.25 18.38 12.02
C TYR A 152 -6.52 19.37 10.87
N PRO A 153 -5.79 19.26 9.74
CA PRO A 153 -5.77 20.27 8.69
C PRO A 153 -7.06 20.32 7.85
N VAL A 154 -7.93 19.29 7.94
CA VAL A 154 -9.17 19.21 7.17
C VAL A 154 -10.33 19.80 7.97
N GLU A 155 -10.89 20.92 7.52
CA GLU A 155 -12.14 21.48 8.02
C GLU A 155 -13.31 20.90 7.22
N VAL A 156 -14.34 20.37 7.90
CA VAL A 156 -15.52 19.78 7.26
C VAL A 156 -16.80 20.45 7.77
N GLN A 157 -17.67 20.85 6.84
CA GLN A 157 -18.95 21.51 7.11
C GLN A 157 -20.09 20.52 6.90
N LEU A 158 -20.84 20.26 7.97
CA LEU A 158 -21.90 19.28 8.04
C LEU A 158 -23.23 19.98 8.28
N LYS A 159 -24.31 19.43 7.73
CA LYS A 159 -25.68 19.93 7.92
C LYS A 159 -26.63 18.78 8.26
N CYS A 160 -27.36 18.94 9.36
CA CYS A 160 -28.49 18.08 9.69
C CYS A 160 -29.67 18.42 8.76
N LEU A 161 -30.21 17.43 8.06
CA LEU A 161 -31.29 17.64 7.09
C LEU A 161 -32.65 17.87 7.77
N ASP A 162 -32.85 17.33 8.97
CA ASP A 162 -34.11 17.50 9.71
C ASP A 162 -34.19 18.86 10.42
N THR A 163 -33.10 19.26 11.09
CA THR A 163 -33.09 20.47 11.93
C THR A 163 -32.48 21.69 11.25
N ASN A 164 -31.84 21.51 10.09
CA ASN A 164 -31.02 22.52 9.41
C ASN A 164 -29.83 23.05 10.24
N VAL A 165 -29.50 22.41 11.37
CA VAL A 165 -28.31 22.73 12.16
C VAL A 165 -27.06 22.51 11.31
N VAL A 166 -26.17 23.50 11.28
CA VAL A 166 -24.87 23.43 10.62
C VAL A 166 -23.80 23.26 11.69
N GLN A 167 -22.86 22.34 11.44
CA GLN A 167 -21.72 22.06 12.31
C GLN A 167 -20.44 22.11 11.49
N THR A 168 -19.38 22.69 12.06
CA THR A 168 -18.04 22.64 11.48
C THR A 168 -17.11 21.86 12.41
N VAL A 169 -16.45 20.84 11.87
CA VAL A 169 -15.50 19.99 12.58
C VAL A 169 -14.13 20.05 11.92
N ARG A 170 -13.08 19.67 12.65
CA ARG A 170 -11.74 19.45 12.09
C ARG A 170 -11.35 17.98 12.16
N ALA A 171 -10.64 17.49 11.16
CA ALA A 171 -10.21 16.12 11.07
C ALA A 171 -8.79 15.98 10.50
N LYS A 172 -8.14 14.84 10.79
CA LYS A 172 -6.90 14.48 10.08
C LYS A 172 -7.20 14.02 8.66
N TYR A 173 -8.30 13.27 8.49
CA TYR A 173 -8.72 12.72 7.21
C TYR A 173 -10.22 12.92 6.94
N LEU A 174 -10.59 13.02 5.67
CA LEU A 174 -11.96 12.98 5.17
C LEU A 174 -12.09 11.80 4.20
N PHE A 175 -13.10 10.95 4.40
CA PHE A 175 -13.41 9.84 3.50
C PHE A 175 -14.82 9.97 2.93
N SER A 176 -14.92 9.93 1.60
CA SER A 176 -16.19 9.87 0.88
C SER A 176 -16.57 8.44 0.50
N GLY A 177 -17.62 7.95 1.14
CA GLY A 177 -18.37 6.75 0.77
C GLY A 177 -19.80 7.07 0.30
N GLU A 178 -20.02 8.26 -0.28
CA GLU A 178 -21.34 8.77 -0.70
C GLU A 178 -21.93 8.05 -1.94
N GLY A 179 -21.11 7.27 -2.64
CA GLY A 179 -21.47 6.54 -3.85
C GLY A 179 -21.47 7.41 -5.12
N ALA A 180 -22.19 6.95 -6.16
CA ALA A 180 -22.09 7.48 -7.52
C ALA A 180 -22.32 9.00 -7.66
N ARG A 181 -23.04 9.63 -6.74
CA ARG A 181 -23.33 11.09 -6.72
C ARG A 181 -22.54 11.85 -5.63
N SER A 182 -21.32 11.41 -5.32
CA SER A 182 -20.50 12.03 -4.27
C SER A 182 -20.33 13.54 -4.47
N PHE A 183 -20.67 14.31 -3.43
CA PHE A 183 -20.40 15.73 -3.32
C PHE A 183 -18.89 15.98 -3.28
N VAL A 184 -18.15 15.18 -2.48
CA VAL A 184 -16.69 15.34 -2.35
C VAL A 184 -16.01 15.22 -3.70
N ARG A 185 -16.34 14.20 -4.50
CA ARG A 185 -15.78 14.01 -5.84
C ARG A 185 -16.05 15.21 -6.76
N GLN A 186 -17.31 15.66 -6.79
CA GLN A 186 -17.72 16.80 -7.61
C GLN A 186 -17.05 18.10 -7.18
N HIS A 187 -16.93 18.33 -5.88
CA HIS A 187 -16.28 19.50 -5.31
C HIS A 187 -14.78 19.55 -5.66
N LEU A 188 -14.12 18.39 -5.72
CA LEU A 188 -12.73 18.28 -6.17
C LEU A 188 -12.56 18.34 -7.69
N GLY A 189 -13.65 18.41 -8.46
CA GLY A 189 -13.59 18.41 -9.92
C GLY A 189 -13.10 17.09 -10.54
N ILE A 190 -13.06 16.00 -9.78
CA ILE A 190 -12.55 14.70 -10.23
C ILE A 190 -13.59 14.04 -11.13
N GLN A 191 -13.20 13.69 -12.37
CA GLN A 191 -14.12 13.11 -13.35
C GLN A 191 -14.24 11.58 -13.18
N ILE A 192 -15.30 11.03 -13.77
CA ILE A 192 -15.48 9.59 -14.00
C ILE A 192 -15.37 9.32 -15.49
N HIS A 193 -14.44 8.44 -15.87
CA HIS A 193 -14.36 7.89 -17.20
C HIS A 193 -15.29 6.69 -17.32
N HIS A 194 -16.23 6.79 -18.25
CA HIS A 194 -17.13 5.70 -18.63
C HIS A 194 -16.52 4.97 -19.82
N LYS A 195 -16.32 3.65 -19.71
CA LYS A 195 -15.69 2.86 -20.78
C LYS A 195 -16.63 2.55 -21.94
N ASP A 196 -17.90 2.23 -21.65
CA ASP A 196 -18.87 1.82 -22.65
C ASP A 196 -20.17 2.62 -22.57
N PRO A 197 -20.85 2.89 -23.70
CA PRO A 197 -22.23 3.35 -23.67
C PRO A 197 -23.11 2.29 -22.99
N ILE A 198 -24.10 2.75 -22.21
CA ILE A 198 -25.06 1.86 -21.54
C ILE A 198 -25.78 1.03 -22.61
N SER A 199 -25.56 -0.30 -22.63
CA SER A 199 -26.12 -1.18 -23.66
C SER A 199 -27.43 -1.87 -23.24
N TYR A 200 -27.77 -1.88 -21.96
CA TYR A 200 -28.94 -2.60 -21.44
C TYR A 200 -29.60 -1.88 -20.27
N VAL A 201 -30.93 -2.00 -20.20
CA VAL A 201 -31.73 -1.60 -19.03
C VAL A 201 -32.30 -2.85 -18.38
N TRP A 202 -32.11 -2.97 -17.07
CA TRP A 202 -32.55 -4.11 -16.29
C TRP A 202 -33.57 -3.67 -15.23
N GLY A 203 -34.66 -4.42 -15.14
CA GLY A 203 -35.54 -4.42 -13.97
C GLY A 203 -35.02 -5.42 -12.95
N VAL A 204 -35.05 -5.04 -11.68
CA VAL A 204 -34.67 -5.91 -10.55
C VAL A 204 -35.88 -6.01 -9.64
N MET A 205 -36.27 -7.22 -9.30
CA MET A 205 -37.40 -7.50 -8.41
C MET A 205 -37.01 -8.49 -7.31
N ASP A 206 -37.26 -8.12 -6.06
CA ASP A 206 -37.15 -8.98 -4.90
C ASP A 206 -38.56 -9.38 -4.48
N GLY A 207 -38.81 -10.69 -4.39
CA GLY A 207 -40.13 -11.18 -4.04
C GLY A 207 -40.19 -12.69 -3.82
N VAL A 208 -41.34 -13.14 -3.37
CA VAL A 208 -41.66 -14.57 -3.28
C VAL A 208 -42.47 -14.93 -4.53
N VAL A 209 -42.01 -15.94 -5.26
CA VAL A 209 -42.64 -16.36 -6.51
C VAL A 209 -43.14 -17.79 -6.41
N ARG A 210 -44.21 -18.08 -7.16
CA ARG A 210 -44.66 -19.44 -7.46
C ARG A 210 -44.35 -19.71 -8.91
N THR A 211 -43.79 -20.87 -9.21
CA THR A 211 -43.38 -21.24 -10.56
C THR A 211 -43.20 -22.74 -10.66
N ASN A 212 -43.29 -23.29 -11.88
CA ASN A 212 -42.82 -24.63 -12.19
C ASN A 212 -41.41 -24.64 -12.80
N PHE A 213 -40.72 -23.49 -12.85
CA PHE A 213 -39.33 -23.42 -13.27
C PHE A 213 -38.44 -24.15 -12.25
N PRO A 214 -37.72 -25.21 -12.65
CA PRO A 214 -37.09 -26.12 -11.70
C PRO A 214 -35.91 -25.52 -10.94
N ASP A 215 -35.27 -24.48 -11.48
CA ASP A 215 -34.05 -23.89 -10.92
C ASP A 215 -34.29 -22.50 -10.30
N ILE A 216 -35.52 -22.19 -9.85
CA ILE A 216 -35.84 -20.87 -9.27
C ILE A 216 -35.08 -20.58 -7.95
N GLU A 217 -34.70 -21.63 -7.22
CA GLU A 217 -33.89 -21.52 -5.99
C GLU A 217 -32.38 -21.68 -6.25
N THR A 218 -31.97 -21.85 -7.51
CA THR A 218 -30.57 -21.96 -7.92
C THR A 218 -30.17 -20.65 -8.60
N LYS A 219 -28.95 -20.17 -8.34
CA LYS A 219 -28.43 -19.04 -9.13
C LYS A 219 -28.39 -19.48 -10.59
N CYS A 220 -29.07 -18.79 -11.49
CA CYS A 220 -29.02 -19.16 -12.89
C CYS A 220 -29.06 -17.97 -13.83
N THR A 221 -28.38 -18.15 -14.97
CA THR A 221 -28.41 -17.22 -16.09
C THR A 221 -29.27 -17.84 -17.18
N ILE A 222 -30.29 -17.11 -17.60
CA ILE A 222 -31.28 -17.55 -18.57
C ILE A 222 -31.20 -16.64 -19.79
N HIS A 223 -30.99 -17.24 -20.95
CA HIS A 223 -31.14 -16.59 -22.25
C HIS A 223 -32.35 -17.18 -22.98
N SER A 224 -33.19 -16.31 -23.52
CA SER A 224 -34.34 -16.65 -24.35
C SER A 224 -34.41 -15.72 -25.56
N ASP A 225 -35.24 -16.06 -26.53
CA ASP A 225 -35.52 -15.17 -27.67
C ASP A 225 -36.22 -13.86 -27.26
N ALA A 226 -36.85 -13.83 -26.08
CA ALA A 226 -37.54 -12.67 -25.54
C ALA A 226 -36.66 -11.79 -24.64
N GLY A 227 -35.40 -12.18 -24.39
CA GLY A 227 -34.48 -11.49 -23.48
C GLY A 227 -33.86 -12.43 -22.45
N SER A 228 -33.16 -11.84 -21.47
CA SER A 228 -32.41 -12.57 -20.45
C SER A 228 -32.93 -12.34 -19.03
N ILE A 229 -32.82 -13.35 -18.18
CA ILE A 229 -33.03 -13.25 -16.73
C ILE A 229 -31.80 -13.77 -15.99
N MET A 230 -31.46 -13.13 -14.87
CA MET A 230 -30.59 -13.73 -13.86
C MET A 230 -31.38 -13.94 -12.57
N VAL A 231 -31.45 -15.19 -12.12
CA VAL A 231 -32.11 -15.60 -10.88
C VAL A 231 -31.07 -15.63 -9.76
N ILE A 232 -31.38 -14.98 -8.65
CA ILE A 232 -30.54 -14.89 -7.46
C ILE A 232 -31.38 -15.36 -6.26
N PRO A 233 -31.14 -16.56 -5.72
CA PRO A 233 -31.89 -17.04 -4.55
C PRO A 233 -31.54 -16.20 -3.33
N ARG A 234 -32.54 -15.88 -2.52
CA ARG A 234 -32.40 -15.03 -1.33
C ARG A 234 -32.91 -15.76 -0.10
N GLU A 235 -32.67 -15.16 1.05
CA GLU A 235 -33.13 -15.70 2.32
C GLU A 235 -34.67 -15.68 2.41
N ASP A 236 -35.24 -16.42 3.36
CA ASP A 236 -36.69 -16.42 3.65
C ASP A 236 -37.57 -16.77 2.42
N ASN A 237 -37.11 -17.72 1.57
CA ASN A 237 -37.74 -18.17 0.31
C ASN A 237 -37.93 -17.06 -0.74
N MET A 238 -37.25 -15.93 -0.57
CA MET A 238 -37.27 -14.84 -1.55
C MET A 238 -36.35 -15.19 -2.72
N VAL A 239 -36.67 -14.62 -3.89
CA VAL A 239 -35.77 -14.60 -5.04
C VAL A 239 -35.63 -13.18 -5.55
N ARG A 240 -34.44 -12.87 -6.05
CA ARG A 240 -34.17 -11.66 -6.81
C ARG A 240 -34.07 -12.02 -8.29
N LEU A 241 -34.88 -11.35 -9.10
CA LEU A 241 -34.90 -11.52 -10.55
C LEU A 241 -34.38 -10.25 -11.20
N TYR A 242 -33.24 -10.36 -11.88
CA TYR A 242 -32.78 -9.37 -12.84
C TYR A 242 -33.40 -9.72 -14.18
N VAL A 243 -34.24 -8.85 -14.72
CA VAL A 243 -35.01 -9.06 -15.95
C VAL A 243 -34.59 -8.00 -16.97
N GLN A 244 -34.20 -8.43 -18.16
CA GLN A 244 -33.86 -7.51 -19.25
C GLN A 244 -35.13 -6.79 -19.76
N ILE A 245 -35.08 -5.46 -19.79
CA ILE A 245 -36.21 -4.60 -20.23
C ILE A 245 -35.94 -3.91 -21.56
N ALA A 246 -34.68 -3.60 -21.85
CA ALA A 246 -34.28 -2.97 -23.09
C ALA A 246 -32.85 -3.34 -23.45
N SER A 247 -32.58 -3.39 -24.76
CA SER A 247 -31.27 -3.61 -25.36
C SER A 247 -30.92 -2.47 -26.30
N SER A 248 -29.64 -2.13 -26.43
CA SER A 248 -29.15 -1.16 -27.41
C SER A 248 -29.39 -1.56 -28.86
N THR A 249 -29.77 -2.81 -29.09
CA THR A 249 -30.22 -3.33 -30.40
C THR A 249 -31.69 -3.01 -30.69
N ASP A 250 -32.44 -2.51 -29.71
CA ASP A 250 -33.84 -2.14 -29.88
C ASP A 250 -33.94 -0.82 -30.67
N PRO A 251 -34.87 -0.69 -31.65
CA PRO A 251 -35.01 0.52 -32.47
C PRO A 251 -35.21 1.82 -31.67
N ASP A 252 -35.90 1.74 -30.54
CA ASP A 252 -36.25 2.87 -29.67
C ASP A 252 -35.46 2.86 -28.35
N PHE A 253 -34.24 2.33 -28.35
CA PHE A 253 -33.44 2.21 -27.14
C PHE A 253 -33.17 3.55 -26.47
N SER A 254 -33.41 3.61 -25.16
CA SER A 254 -33.00 4.73 -24.31
C SER A 254 -32.38 4.19 -23.02
N PRO A 255 -31.19 4.69 -22.61
CA PRO A 255 -30.60 4.32 -21.33
C PRO A 255 -31.37 4.87 -20.12
N ARG A 256 -32.38 5.73 -20.36
CA ARG A 256 -33.29 6.26 -19.33
C ARG A 256 -34.64 5.54 -19.32
N LYS A 257 -34.80 4.46 -20.09
CA LYS A 257 -36.05 3.70 -20.10
C LYS A 257 -36.34 3.17 -18.70
N THR A 258 -37.57 3.37 -18.26
CA THR A 258 -38.11 2.82 -17.00
C THR A 258 -39.20 1.81 -17.33
N ALA A 259 -39.57 0.99 -16.34
CA ALA A 259 -40.71 0.09 -16.44
C ALA A 259 -41.42 0.00 -15.08
N THR A 260 -42.73 -0.18 -15.12
CA THR A 260 -43.58 -0.53 -13.97
C THR A 260 -43.29 -1.95 -13.49
N ALA A 261 -43.66 -2.29 -12.26
CA ALA A 261 -43.45 -3.64 -11.74
C ALA A 261 -44.14 -4.69 -12.63
N GLU A 262 -45.36 -4.39 -13.07
CA GLU A 262 -46.18 -5.24 -13.93
C GLU A 262 -45.50 -5.49 -15.29
N GLU A 263 -44.91 -4.46 -15.90
CA GLU A 263 -44.16 -4.62 -17.15
C GLU A 263 -42.92 -5.50 -16.99
N VAL A 264 -42.20 -5.39 -15.86
CA VAL A 264 -41.04 -6.26 -15.58
C VAL A 264 -41.51 -7.69 -15.31
N GLN A 265 -42.66 -7.90 -14.67
CA GLN A 265 -43.27 -9.23 -14.47
C GLN A 265 -43.67 -9.87 -15.79
N GLU A 266 -44.32 -9.11 -16.68
CA GLU A 266 -44.70 -9.59 -18.01
C GLU A 266 -43.49 -9.92 -18.89
N ALA A 267 -42.42 -9.13 -18.81
CA ALA A 267 -41.15 -9.47 -19.46
C ALA A 267 -40.58 -10.79 -18.91
N ALA A 268 -40.59 -10.97 -17.59
CA ALA A 268 -40.10 -12.20 -16.97
C ALA A 268 -40.92 -13.44 -17.37
N LYS A 269 -42.26 -13.32 -17.40
CA LYS A 269 -43.16 -14.39 -17.87
C LYS A 269 -42.87 -14.80 -19.33
N LYS A 270 -42.55 -13.84 -20.20
CA LYS A 270 -42.19 -14.12 -21.59
C LYS A 270 -40.86 -14.87 -21.71
N ILE A 271 -39.85 -14.43 -20.96
CA ILE A 271 -38.50 -15.03 -20.99
C ILE A 271 -38.49 -16.45 -20.42
N LEU A 272 -39.30 -16.73 -19.38
CA LEU A 272 -39.33 -18.04 -18.71
C LEU A 272 -40.14 -19.12 -19.43
N ARG A 273 -40.79 -18.83 -20.57
CA ARG A 273 -41.56 -19.85 -21.29
C ARG A 273 -40.69 -21.07 -21.64
N PRO A 274 -41.22 -22.32 -21.50
CA PRO A 274 -42.63 -22.67 -21.25
C PRO A 274 -43.03 -22.69 -19.77
N TYR A 275 -42.14 -22.33 -18.85
CA TYR A 275 -42.43 -22.29 -17.43
C TYR A 275 -43.28 -21.07 -17.07
N TRP A 276 -44.20 -21.22 -16.12
CA TRP A 276 -45.02 -20.12 -15.61
C TRP A 276 -44.37 -19.52 -14.37
N VAL A 277 -44.57 -18.23 -14.13
CA VAL A 277 -44.15 -17.56 -12.89
C VAL A 277 -45.20 -16.53 -12.46
N GLU A 278 -45.49 -16.51 -11.15
CA GLU A 278 -46.37 -15.53 -10.50
C GLU A 278 -45.73 -15.06 -9.21
N TRP A 279 -46.03 -13.82 -8.79
CA TRP A 279 -45.50 -13.24 -7.56
C TRP A 279 -46.58 -13.30 -6.48
N ASP A 280 -46.29 -13.97 -5.37
CA ASP A 280 -47.11 -13.90 -4.17
C ASP A 280 -46.88 -12.58 -3.44
N ARG A 281 -45.64 -12.08 -3.47
CA ARG A 281 -45.24 -10.82 -2.83
C ARG A 281 -44.10 -10.17 -3.60
N ILE A 282 -44.17 -8.84 -3.74
CA ILE A 282 -43.06 -7.99 -4.16
C ILE A 282 -42.62 -7.19 -2.94
N GLU A 283 -41.38 -7.40 -2.49
CA GLU A 283 -40.78 -6.63 -1.40
C GLU A 283 -40.18 -5.33 -1.93
N TRP A 284 -39.54 -5.41 -3.09
CA TRP A 284 -38.86 -4.27 -3.70
C TRP A 284 -38.70 -4.47 -5.20
N TYR A 285 -38.75 -3.38 -5.96
CA TYR A 285 -38.31 -3.39 -7.35
C TYR A 285 -37.67 -2.07 -7.76
N SER A 286 -36.83 -2.11 -8.79
CA SER A 286 -36.24 -0.93 -9.40
C SER A 286 -35.84 -1.21 -10.84
N VAL A 287 -35.77 -0.17 -11.67
CA VAL A 287 -35.25 -0.25 -13.03
C VAL A 287 -34.05 0.68 -13.12
N TYR A 288 -32.91 0.18 -13.59
CA TYR A 288 -31.74 1.02 -13.77
C TYR A 288 -30.89 0.61 -14.98
N PRO A 289 -30.25 1.59 -15.63
CA PRO A 289 -29.23 1.31 -16.62
C PRO A 289 -27.97 0.76 -15.97
N ILE A 290 -27.33 -0.22 -16.63
CA ILE A 290 -26.02 -0.69 -16.21
C ILE A 290 -24.95 0.15 -16.92
N GLY A 291 -24.28 1.02 -16.15
CA GLY A 291 -23.13 1.78 -16.59
C GLY A 291 -21.87 1.35 -15.84
N GLN A 292 -20.74 1.37 -16.54
CA GLN A 292 -19.42 1.16 -15.95
C GLN A 292 -18.67 2.48 -15.90
N GLY A 293 -17.92 2.70 -14.82
CA GLY A 293 -17.21 3.96 -14.63
C GLY A 293 -16.07 3.81 -13.64
N ILE A 294 -15.01 4.57 -13.87
CA ILE A 294 -13.90 4.69 -12.93
C ILE A 294 -13.48 6.15 -12.78
N SER A 295 -13.18 6.56 -11.56
CA SER A 295 -12.72 7.89 -11.25
C SER A 295 -11.25 8.07 -11.60
N GLU A 296 -10.89 9.28 -12.06
CA GLU A 296 -9.52 9.66 -12.38
C GLU A 296 -8.56 9.52 -11.20
N ARG A 297 -9.05 9.87 -10.00
CA ARG A 297 -8.29 9.93 -8.75
C ARG A 297 -9.15 9.46 -7.58
N TYR A 298 -8.55 8.78 -6.62
CA TYR A 298 -9.19 8.30 -5.39
C TYR A 298 -8.77 9.17 -4.19
N THR A 299 -7.65 9.87 -4.32
CA THR A 299 -7.15 10.87 -3.37
C THR A 299 -6.35 11.95 -4.12
N LEU A 300 -6.20 13.13 -3.53
CA LEU A 300 -5.40 14.22 -4.12
C LEU A 300 -4.19 14.61 -3.27
N ASP A 301 -4.35 14.56 -1.95
CA ASP A 301 -3.44 15.17 -0.99
C ASP A 301 -3.11 14.24 0.19
N GLU A 302 -3.46 12.95 0.07
CA GLU A 302 -3.35 11.96 1.14
C GLU A 302 -4.10 12.34 2.44
N ARG A 303 -5.09 13.26 2.34
CA ARG A 303 -5.97 13.68 3.43
C ARG A 303 -7.43 13.41 3.11
N VAL A 304 -7.82 13.67 1.86
CA VAL A 304 -9.17 13.43 1.34
C VAL A 304 -9.15 12.19 0.45
N PHE A 305 -9.93 11.19 0.84
CA PHE A 305 -10.02 9.89 0.18
C PHE A 305 -11.46 9.60 -0.25
N MET A 306 -11.61 8.77 -1.26
CA MET A 306 -12.90 8.30 -1.75
C MET A 306 -12.82 6.80 -2.05
N GLY A 307 -13.92 6.07 -1.90
CA GLY A 307 -13.96 4.63 -2.21
C GLY A 307 -15.35 4.09 -2.52
N GLY A 308 -15.41 2.83 -2.98
CA GLY A 308 -16.65 2.21 -3.47
C GLY A 308 -17.23 2.94 -4.69
N ASP A 309 -18.55 3.01 -4.77
CA ASP A 309 -19.29 3.65 -5.88
C ASP A 309 -18.95 5.13 -6.13
N ALA A 310 -18.28 5.81 -5.18
CA ALA A 310 -17.75 7.15 -5.42
C ALA A 310 -16.62 7.15 -6.45
N CYS A 311 -15.85 6.06 -6.51
CA CYS A 311 -14.66 5.88 -7.33
C CYS A 311 -14.85 4.91 -8.50
N HIS A 312 -15.67 3.89 -8.35
CA HIS A 312 -15.86 2.88 -9.40
C HIS A 312 -17.28 2.33 -9.38
N THR A 313 -17.90 2.22 -10.55
CA THR A 313 -19.23 1.64 -10.72
C THR A 313 -19.13 0.50 -11.72
N HIS A 314 -19.69 -0.65 -11.38
CA HIS A 314 -19.60 -1.87 -12.17
C HIS A 314 -20.98 -2.47 -12.45
N SER A 315 -21.00 -3.41 -13.39
CA SER A 315 -22.22 -4.17 -13.68
C SER A 315 -22.62 -5.05 -12.50
N PRO A 316 -23.92 -5.13 -12.15
CA PRO A 316 -24.40 -6.05 -11.13
C PRO A 316 -24.21 -7.54 -11.49
N LYS A 317 -23.94 -7.86 -12.77
CA LYS A 317 -23.81 -9.24 -13.26
C LYS A 317 -22.78 -10.08 -12.47
N ALA A 318 -21.66 -9.48 -12.09
CA ALA A 318 -20.61 -10.17 -11.34
C ALA A 318 -20.77 -10.06 -9.80
N GLY A 319 -21.74 -9.27 -9.31
CA GLY A 319 -21.98 -9.08 -7.88
C GLY A 319 -20.82 -8.45 -7.11
N GLN A 320 -19.94 -7.68 -7.75
CA GLN A 320 -18.66 -7.27 -7.16
C GLN A 320 -18.73 -5.98 -6.33
N GLY A 321 -19.68 -5.08 -6.55
CA GLY A 321 -19.66 -3.72 -5.94
C GLY A 321 -19.42 -3.69 -4.43
N MET A 322 -20.25 -4.40 -3.65
CA MET A 322 -20.09 -4.49 -2.20
C MET A 322 -18.79 -5.21 -1.76
N ASN A 323 -18.36 -6.22 -2.53
CA ASN A 323 -17.16 -6.99 -2.25
C ASN A 323 -15.91 -6.12 -2.44
N THR A 324 -15.79 -5.43 -3.58
CA THR A 324 -14.72 -4.46 -3.85
C THR A 324 -14.70 -3.36 -2.80
N ALA A 325 -15.87 -2.87 -2.37
CA ALA A 325 -16.00 -1.87 -1.30
C ALA A 325 -15.43 -2.36 0.05
N PHE A 326 -15.57 -3.63 0.41
CA PHE A 326 -14.94 -4.18 1.62
C PHE A 326 -13.42 -4.18 1.52
N HIS A 327 -12.88 -4.54 0.36
CA HIS A 327 -11.44 -4.50 0.12
C HIS A 327 -10.90 -3.07 0.13
N ASP A 328 -11.61 -2.09 -0.45
CA ASP A 328 -11.23 -0.68 -0.41
C ASP A 328 -11.12 -0.17 1.03
N ALA A 329 -12.15 -0.42 1.84
CA ALA A 329 -12.20 0.04 3.22
C ALA A 329 -11.08 -0.59 4.07
N LEU A 330 -10.86 -1.90 3.97
CA LEU A 330 -9.82 -2.57 4.74
C LEU A 330 -8.43 -2.11 4.31
N ASN A 331 -8.19 -1.98 3.01
CA ASN A 331 -6.92 -1.50 2.44
C ASN A 331 -6.55 -0.10 2.94
N LEU A 332 -7.50 0.84 2.94
CA LEU A 332 -7.26 2.18 3.46
C LEU A 332 -7.09 2.17 4.99
N ALA A 333 -7.96 1.45 5.71
CA ALA A 333 -7.98 1.45 7.16
C ALA A 333 -6.61 1.10 7.74
N TRP A 334 -5.99 0.01 7.29
CA TRP A 334 -4.72 -0.41 7.88
C TRP A 334 -3.55 0.52 7.53
N LYS A 335 -3.60 1.18 6.36
CA LYS A 335 -2.58 2.17 5.97
C LYS A 335 -2.70 3.42 6.84
N LEU A 336 -3.92 3.89 7.09
CA LEU A 336 -4.17 4.95 8.07
C LEU A 336 -3.71 4.53 9.47
N HIS A 337 -3.97 3.29 9.87
CA HIS A 337 -3.49 2.76 11.16
C HIS A 337 -1.96 2.77 11.25
N ALA A 338 -1.25 2.34 10.19
CA ALA A 338 0.20 2.37 10.14
C ALA A 338 0.76 3.79 10.26
N VAL A 339 0.18 4.76 9.56
CA VAL A 339 0.61 6.18 9.66
C VAL A 339 0.33 6.74 11.05
N GLU A 340 -0.89 6.60 11.54
CA GLU A 340 -1.31 7.20 12.80
C GLU A 340 -0.75 6.50 14.04
N ALA A 341 -0.30 5.25 13.91
CA ALA A 341 0.49 4.56 14.93
C ALA A 341 1.97 5.01 14.93
N GLY A 342 2.36 5.91 14.03
CA GLY A 342 3.74 6.38 13.85
C GLY A 342 4.66 5.34 13.21
N PHE A 343 4.11 4.28 12.60
CA PHE A 343 4.89 3.23 11.96
C PHE A 343 5.38 3.64 10.58
N ALA A 344 4.52 4.27 9.78
CA ALA A 344 4.83 4.59 8.39
C ALA A 344 4.66 6.08 8.06
N ASP A 345 5.44 6.58 7.09
CA ASP A 345 5.29 7.94 6.58
C ASP A 345 3.97 8.13 5.82
N ARG A 346 3.38 9.33 5.85
CA ARG A 346 2.09 9.59 5.19
C ARG A 346 2.12 9.30 3.69
N SER A 347 3.27 9.40 3.02
CA SER A 347 3.43 9.08 1.61
C SER A 347 3.00 7.64 1.25
N ILE A 348 2.95 6.71 2.21
CA ILE A 348 2.44 5.36 1.94
C ILE A 348 0.95 5.36 1.56
N LEU A 349 0.18 6.39 1.94
CA LEU A 349 -1.25 6.46 1.66
C LEU A 349 -1.54 6.58 0.16
N ARG A 350 -0.59 7.08 -0.66
CA ARG A 350 -0.71 7.10 -2.13
C ARG A 350 -0.92 5.72 -2.74
N THR A 351 -0.45 4.67 -2.05
CA THR A 351 -0.63 3.28 -2.48
C THR A 351 -2.09 2.82 -2.41
N TYR A 352 -2.96 3.52 -1.68
CA TYR A 352 -4.40 3.23 -1.70
C TYR A 352 -4.95 3.38 -3.11
N GLU A 353 -4.64 4.49 -3.78
CA GLU A 353 -5.09 4.71 -5.15
C GLU A 353 -4.44 3.70 -6.11
N SER A 354 -3.10 3.57 -6.09
CA SER A 354 -2.41 2.70 -7.05
C SER A 354 -2.83 1.23 -6.94
N GLU A 355 -3.12 0.74 -5.73
CA GLU A 355 -3.62 -0.61 -5.54
C GLU A 355 -5.10 -0.76 -5.90
N ARG A 356 -5.97 0.12 -5.41
CA ARG A 356 -7.42 -0.08 -5.54
C ARG A 356 -7.95 0.31 -6.91
N LYS A 357 -7.37 1.34 -7.53
CA LYS A 357 -7.71 1.73 -8.90
C LYS A 357 -7.32 0.64 -9.90
N ASP A 358 -6.14 0.04 -9.77
CA ASP A 358 -5.68 -1.06 -10.66
C ASP A 358 -6.60 -2.27 -10.59
N ILE A 359 -7.07 -2.64 -9.38
CA ILE A 359 -8.07 -3.69 -9.20
C ILE A 359 -9.41 -3.32 -9.84
N ALA A 360 -9.87 -2.08 -9.69
CA ALA A 360 -11.10 -1.60 -10.33
C ALA A 360 -10.98 -1.57 -11.86
N GLU A 361 -9.83 -1.18 -12.42
CA GLU A 361 -9.56 -1.22 -13.86
C GLU A 361 -9.53 -2.66 -14.38
N THR A 362 -8.92 -3.56 -13.63
CA THR A 362 -8.90 -5.00 -13.92
C THR A 362 -10.33 -5.56 -13.92
N LEU A 363 -11.17 -5.16 -12.96
CA LEU A 363 -12.60 -5.55 -12.93
C LEU A 363 -13.36 -5.07 -14.16
N LEU A 364 -13.10 -3.84 -14.61
CA LEU A 364 -13.72 -3.30 -15.83
C LEU A 364 -13.25 -4.03 -17.09
N ASN A 365 -11.94 -4.27 -17.21
CA ASN A 365 -11.37 -5.02 -18.34
C ASN A 365 -11.87 -6.46 -18.36
N PHE A 366 -12.03 -7.05 -17.17
CA PHE A 366 -12.56 -8.39 -16.99
C PHE A 366 -14.02 -8.47 -17.45
N ASP A 367 -14.90 -7.57 -17.01
CA ASP A 367 -16.30 -7.56 -17.42
C ASP A 367 -16.45 -7.53 -18.96
N ALA A 368 -15.61 -6.76 -19.67
CA ALA A 368 -15.60 -6.69 -21.13
C ALA A 368 -15.15 -8.02 -21.78
N LYS A 369 -14.07 -8.63 -21.26
CA LYS A 369 -13.61 -9.96 -21.72
C LYS A 369 -14.63 -11.05 -21.43
N TYR A 370 -15.21 -11.04 -20.24
CA TYR A 370 -16.22 -11.98 -19.79
C TYR A 370 -17.48 -11.89 -20.66
N ALA A 371 -17.97 -10.68 -20.95
CA ALA A 371 -19.09 -10.46 -21.87
C ALA A 371 -18.81 -11.05 -23.27
N THR A 372 -17.58 -10.88 -23.76
CA THR A 372 -17.15 -11.38 -25.08
C THR A 372 -17.01 -12.90 -25.13
N LEU A 373 -16.47 -13.52 -24.07
CA LEU A 373 -16.22 -14.96 -23.97
C LEU A 373 -17.53 -15.74 -24.05
N PHE A 374 -18.53 -15.33 -23.29
CA PHE A 374 -19.85 -15.96 -23.26
C PHE A 374 -20.72 -15.63 -24.49
N SER A 375 -20.42 -14.54 -25.21
CA SER A 375 -21.14 -14.21 -26.45
C SER A 375 -20.60 -14.90 -27.71
N LYS A 376 -19.29 -15.23 -27.78
CA LYS A 376 -18.66 -15.72 -29.02
C LYS A 376 -18.67 -17.24 -29.19
N ARG A 377 -18.56 -18.02 -28.11
CA ARG A 377 -18.60 -19.49 -28.14
C ARG A 377 -19.10 -19.99 -26.80
N ARG A 378 -20.25 -20.68 -26.80
CA ARG A 378 -20.77 -21.35 -25.61
C ARG A 378 -19.86 -22.53 -25.29
N PRO A 379 -19.19 -22.57 -24.13
CA PRO A 379 -18.35 -23.70 -23.80
C PRO A 379 -19.22 -24.91 -23.48
N THR A 380 -18.79 -26.08 -23.93
CA THR A 380 -19.53 -27.34 -23.75
C THR A 380 -19.46 -27.81 -22.29
N ALA A 381 -20.40 -28.67 -21.92
CA ALA A 381 -20.42 -29.32 -20.61
C ALA A 381 -19.13 -30.14 -20.32
N GLY A 382 -18.44 -30.62 -21.37
CA GLY A 382 -17.17 -31.33 -21.20
C GLY A 382 -15.99 -30.39 -20.94
N GLU A 383 -15.90 -29.27 -21.66
CA GLU A 383 -14.77 -28.33 -21.59
C GLU A 383 -14.69 -27.64 -20.22
N VAL A 384 -15.81 -27.17 -19.70
CA VAL A 384 -15.82 -26.53 -18.37
C VAL A 384 -15.69 -27.57 -17.26
N GLY A 385 -16.27 -28.76 -17.40
CA GLY A 385 -16.05 -29.88 -16.46
C GLY A 385 -14.56 -30.20 -16.32
N SER A 386 -13.87 -30.31 -17.46
CA SER A 386 -12.43 -30.54 -17.52
C SER A 386 -11.63 -29.39 -16.90
N ALA A 387 -12.02 -28.14 -17.16
CA ALA A 387 -11.39 -26.95 -16.56
C ALA A 387 -11.60 -26.84 -15.03
N THR A 388 -12.74 -27.32 -14.54
CA THR A 388 -13.06 -27.32 -13.10
C THR A 388 -12.37 -28.43 -12.32
N ASP A 389 -12.13 -29.58 -12.97
CA ASP A 389 -11.50 -30.76 -12.38
C ASP A 389 -9.96 -30.77 -12.52
N ALA A 390 -9.40 -29.93 -13.40
CA ALA A 390 -7.97 -29.73 -13.53
C ALA A 390 -7.37 -29.23 -12.20
N THR A 391 -6.90 -30.17 -11.40
CA THR A 391 -6.08 -29.91 -10.22
C THR A 391 -4.83 -29.16 -10.67
N VAL A 392 -4.38 -28.18 -9.88
CA VAL A 392 -3.04 -27.60 -10.00
C VAL A 392 -2.05 -28.72 -9.70
N ALA A 393 -1.72 -29.53 -10.71
CA ALA A 393 -0.64 -30.48 -10.63
C ALA A 393 0.64 -29.67 -10.48
N ALA A 394 1.50 -30.08 -9.55
CA ALA A 394 2.76 -29.42 -9.30
C ALA A 394 3.65 -29.50 -10.56
N GLY A 395 3.79 -28.38 -11.27
CA GLY A 395 4.75 -28.17 -12.34
C GLY A 395 4.16 -28.27 -13.76
N HIS A 396 4.34 -27.18 -14.52
CA HIS A 396 4.03 -26.91 -15.94
C HIS A 396 2.73 -26.11 -16.20
N ASP A 397 2.84 -24.78 -16.08
CA ASP A 397 1.82 -23.79 -16.48
C ASP A 397 1.75 -23.57 -18.02
N ASP A 398 2.70 -24.14 -18.78
CA ASP A 398 2.90 -23.80 -20.19
C ASP A 398 1.99 -24.56 -21.17
N ASP A 399 1.35 -25.66 -20.77
CA ASP A 399 0.54 -26.52 -21.65
C ASP A 399 -1.00 -26.38 -21.48
N GLU A 400 -1.50 -25.40 -20.70
CA GLU A 400 -2.97 -25.20 -20.58
C GLU A 400 -3.57 -24.44 -21.78
N ASP A 401 -4.69 -24.95 -22.33
CA ASP A 401 -5.53 -24.30 -23.34
C ASP A 401 -5.91 -22.86 -22.91
N GLU A 402 -5.84 -21.89 -23.83
CA GLU A 402 -6.18 -20.48 -23.61
C GLU A 402 -7.59 -20.32 -23.02
N PHE A 403 -8.52 -21.20 -23.39
CA PHE A 403 -9.86 -21.24 -22.80
C PHE A 403 -9.82 -21.57 -21.30
N VAL A 404 -9.07 -22.60 -20.89
CA VAL A 404 -8.94 -23.03 -19.49
C VAL A 404 -8.28 -21.95 -18.65
N LYS A 405 -7.20 -21.34 -19.15
CA LYS A 405 -6.51 -20.21 -18.49
C LYS A 405 -7.47 -19.04 -18.25
N THR A 406 -8.23 -18.66 -19.26
CA THR A 406 -9.20 -17.55 -19.17
C THR A 406 -10.35 -17.87 -18.22
N PHE A 407 -10.85 -19.10 -18.25
CA PHE A 407 -11.91 -19.57 -17.35
C PHE A 407 -11.46 -19.59 -15.89
N LYS A 408 -10.26 -20.12 -15.60
CA LYS A 408 -9.68 -20.13 -14.26
C LYS A 408 -9.51 -18.72 -13.70
N SER A 409 -8.89 -17.84 -14.47
CA SER A 409 -8.72 -16.42 -14.11
C SER A 409 -10.06 -15.74 -13.82
N SER A 410 -11.10 -16.06 -14.59
CA SER A 410 -12.45 -15.53 -14.38
C SER A 410 -13.06 -15.94 -13.04
N CYS A 411 -12.90 -17.20 -12.66
CA CYS A 411 -13.45 -17.72 -11.40
C CYS A 411 -12.65 -17.19 -10.20
N GLU A 412 -11.33 -17.11 -10.29
CA GLU A 412 -10.49 -16.48 -9.26
C GLU A 412 -10.96 -15.05 -9.02
N PHE A 413 -11.14 -14.29 -10.09
CA PHE A 413 -11.53 -12.90 -9.99
C PHE A 413 -12.93 -12.71 -9.40
N THR A 414 -13.93 -13.45 -9.88
CA THR A 414 -15.31 -13.37 -9.37
C THR A 414 -15.45 -13.84 -7.93
N SER A 415 -14.62 -14.79 -7.48
CA SER A 415 -14.59 -15.24 -6.07
C SER A 415 -13.87 -14.25 -5.12
N GLY A 416 -13.16 -13.27 -5.68
CA GLY A 416 -12.33 -12.28 -4.98
C GLY A 416 -10.89 -12.73 -4.69
N TYR A 417 -10.49 -13.96 -5.06
CA TYR A 417 -9.10 -14.44 -4.95
C TYR A 417 -8.19 -14.00 -6.11
N GLY A 418 -8.78 -13.46 -7.17
CA GLY A 418 -8.06 -12.88 -8.30
C GLY A 418 -7.48 -11.49 -8.00
N VAL A 419 -7.71 -10.94 -6.80
CA VAL A 419 -7.04 -9.70 -6.37
C VAL A 419 -5.55 -9.98 -6.18
N ALA A 420 -4.74 -9.34 -7.02
CA ALA A 420 -3.29 -9.38 -6.96
C ALA A 420 -2.77 -7.95 -7.09
N TYR A 421 -2.20 -7.40 -6.01
CA TYR A 421 -1.57 -6.09 -6.06
C TYR A 421 -0.21 -6.17 -6.76
N LYS A 422 0.04 -5.19 -7.63
CA LYS A 422 1.34 -5.03 -8.29
C LYS A 422 2.45 -4.72 -7.28
N PRO A 423 3.73 -4.95 -7.66
CA PRO A 423 4.87 -4.58 -6.82
C PRO A 423 4.82 -3.12 -6.39
N ASN A 424 5.07 -2.90 -5.10
CA ASN A 424 5.19 -1.58 -4.48
C ASN A 424 5.92 -1.75 -3.13
N VAL A 425 5.97 -0.69 -2.33
CA VAL A 425 6.64 -0.67 -1.02
C VAL A 425 6.15 -1.76 -0.03
N PHE A 426 4.98 -2.36 -0.25
CA PHE A 426 4.44 -3.47 0.55
C PHE A 426 4.55 -4.82 -0.12
N ASN A 427 4.41 -4.88 -1.45
CA ASN A 427 4.38 -6.13 -2.20
C ASN A 427 5.75 -6.31 -2.84
N TRP A 428 6.58 -7.14 -2.21
CA TRP A 428 7.96 -7.35 -2.63
C TRP A 428 8.03 -8.04 -3.99
N ASP A 429 8.99 -7.59 -4.80
CA ASP A 429 9.45 -8.25 -6.02
C ASP A 429 10.97 -8.00 -6.15
N PRO A 430 11.67 -8.62 -7.12
CA PRO A 430 13.09 -8.37 -7.35
C PRO A 430 13.47 -6.90 -7.54
N SER A 431 12.55 -6.03 -8.00
CA SER A 431 12.77 -4.58 -8.13
C SER A 431 12.68 -3.81 -6.81
N HIS A 432 12.10 -4.39 -5.74
CA HIS A 432 11.88 -3.76 -4.45
C HIS A 432 13.17 -3.21 -3.81
N PRO A 433 13.15 -2.04 -3.12
CA PRO A 433 14.37 -1.44 -2.56
C PRO A 433 15.09 -2.33 -1.53
N ALA A 434 14.35 -3.13 -0.76
CA ALA A 434 14.93 -4.11 0.15
C ALA A 434 15.55 -5.29 -0.64
N LYS A 435 16.88 -5.35 -0.66
CA LYS A 435 17.66 -6.41 -1.32
C LYS A 435 18.23 -7.40 -0.31
N SER A 436 18.08 -8.69 -0.60
CA SER A 436 18.71 -9.79 0.12
C SER A 436 18.61 -11.05 -0.74
N SER A 437 19.62 -11.91 -0.69
CA SER A 437 19.58 -13.25 -1.30
C SER A 437 18.60 -14.20 -0.61
N LEU A 438 18.04 -13.81 0.54
CA LEU A 438 17.08 -14.60 1.31
C LEU A 438 15.62 -14.36 0.88
N PHE A 439 15.34 -13.37 0.02
CA PHE A 439 14.05 -13.26 -0.65
C PHE A 439 13.95 -14.25 -1.82
N ASP A 440 12.75 -14.37 -2.41
CA ASP A 440 12.48 -15.24 -3.58
C ASP A 440 12.92 -16.70 -3.36
N ILE A 441 12.44 -17.30 -2.26
CA ILE A 441 12.82 -18.66 -1.87
C ILE A 441 12.40 -19.65 -2.98
N PRO A 442 13.32 -20.44 -3.55
CA PRO A 442 13.00 -21.41 -4.58
C PRO A 442 11.94 -22.42 -4.13
N GLY A 443 10.89 -22.59 -4.94
CA GLY A 443 9.81 -23.54 -4.70
C GLY A 443 8.62 -23.01 -3.90
N VAL A 444 8.74 -21.86 -3.24
CA VAL A 444 7.63 -21.21 -2.53
C VAL A 444 6.58 -20.72 -3.51
N ARG A 445 5.31 -21.05 -3.23
CA ARG A 445 4.16 -20.79 -4.12
C ARG A 445 3.34 -19.56 -3.74
N LEU A 446 3.76 -18.85 -2.69
CA LEU A 446 3.11 -17.64 -2.23
C LEU A 446 3.56 -16.44 -3.07
N ALA A 447 2.61 -15.77 -3.71
CA ALA A 447 2.87 -14.56 -4.48
C ALA A 447 2.57 -13.30 -3.65
N ALA A 448 3.53 -12.38 -3.58
CA ALA A 448 3.30 -11.07 -2.99
C ALA A 448 2.13 -10.35 -3.68
N GLY A 449 1.36 -9.60 -2.90
CA GLY A 449 0.14 -8.91 -3.36
C GLY A 449 -1.10 -9.80 -3.49
N ARG A 450 -1.01 -11.13 -3.35
CA ARG A 450 -2.17 -12.05 -3.34
C ARG A 450 -2.57 -12.45 -1.91
N ALA A 451 -3.79 -12.96 -1.76
CA ALA A 451 -4.27 -13.46 -0.47
C ALA A 451 -3.40 -14.63 0.04
N PHE A 452 -3.18 -14.69 1.36
CA PHE A 452 -2.49 -15.84 1.97
C PHE A 452 -3.29 -17.13 1.76
N THR A 453 -2.63 -18.18 1.28
CA THR A 453 -3.25 -19.48 0.97
C THR A 453 -3.76 -20.15 2.25
N PRO A 454 -5.03 -20.62 2.30
CA PRO A 454 -5.58 -21.25 3.49
C PRO A 454 -4.78 -22.46 3.94
N SER A 455 -4.51 -22.61 5.24
CA SER A 455 -3.76 -23.76 5.76
C SER A 455 -4.33 -24.22 7.10
N THR A 456 -4.45 -25.53 7.29
CA THR A 456 -4.95 -26.12 8.55
C THR A 456 -3.79 -26.71 9.32
N VAL A 457 -3.69 -26.41 10.60
CA VAL A 457 -2.64 -26.90 11.50
C VAL A 457 -3.22 -27.22 12.87
N THR A 458 -2.45 -27.91 13.71
CA THR A 458 -2.81 -28.16 15.11
C THR A 458 -2.19 -27.12 16.02
N ARG A 459 -2.99 -26.39 16.79
CA ARG A 459 -2.48 -25.47 17.82
C ARG A 459 -1.92 -26.26 19.01
N LEU A 460 -0.68 -25.97 19.39
CA LEU A 460 0.01 -26.75 20.43
C LEU A 460 -0.61 -26.57 21.82
N ALA A 461 -1.08 -25.36 22.13
CA ALA A 461 -1.62 -25.00 23.45
C ALA A 461 -2.82 -25.86 23.89
N ASP A 462 -3.65 -26.30 22.95
CA ASP A 462 -4.92 -26.98 23.26
C ASP A 462 -5.31 -28.09 22.28
N ALA A 463 -4.42 -28.47 21.36
CA ALA A 463 -4.63 -29.49 20.34
C ALA A 463 -5.77 -29.22 19.35
N ASN A 464 -6.32 -27.99 19.31
CA ASN A 464 -7.38 -27.66 18.39
C ASN A 464 -6.86 -27.53 16.96
N PHE A 465 -7.63 -28.06 15.99
CA PHE A 465 -7.38 -27.81 14.58
C PHE A 465 -7.84 -26.40 14.24
N VAL A 466 -6.95 -25.64 13.64
CA VAL A 466 -7.16 -24.23 13.37
C VAL A 466 -6.78 -23.88 11.94
N HIS A 467 -7.37 -22.79 11.45
CA HIS A 467 -7.12 -22.26 10.12
C HIS A 467 -6.19 -21.05 10.24
N LEU A 468 -4.94 -21.19 9.80
CA LEU A 468 -3.88 -20.18 10.00
C LEU A 468 -4.29 -18.79 9.51
N GLU A 469 -4.97 -18.73 8.37
CA GLU A 469 -5.44 -17.48 7.75
C GLU A 469 -6.55 -16.76 8.56
N GLN A 470 -7.08 -17.40 9.60
CA GLN A 470 -8.17 -16.90 10.44
C GLN A 470 -7.84 -16.81 11.95
N GLU A 471 -6.64 -17.25 12.36
CA GLU A 471 -6.26 -17.27 13.78
C GLU A 471 -5.98 -15.88 14.35
N VAL A 472 -5.44 -14.97 13.54
CA VAL A 472 -5.19 -13.58 13.92
C VAL A 472 -6.28 -12.69 13.33
N PRO A 473 -7.16 -12.09 14.15
CA PRO A 473 -8.24 -11.23 13.67
C PRO A 473 -7.69 -9.98 12.98
N ALA A 474 -8.51 -9.27 12.20
CA ALA A 474 -8.17 -8.00 11.57
C ALA A 474 -8.01 -6.88 12.62
N ASN A 475 -6.87 -6.89 13.31
CA ASN A 475 -6.50 -6.03 14.44
C ASN A 475 -5.47 -4.95 14.09
N GLY A 476 -5.20 -4.72 12.80
CA GLY A 476 -4.25 -3.73 12.33
C GLY A 476 -2.79 -4.20 12.25
N ALA A 477 -2.46 -5.38 12.78
CA ALA A 477 -1.09 -5.90 12.75
C ALA A 477 -0.74 -6.66 11.47
N PHE A 478 0.51 -6.54 11.05
CA PHE A 478 1.17 -7.49 10.16
C PHE A 478 1.25 -8.86 10.85
N ARG A 479 1.03 -9.95 10.12
CA ARG A 479 1.29 -11.30 10.63
C ARG A 479 2.58 -11.83 10.05
N ILE A 480 3.44 -12.32 10.93
CA ILE A 480 4.72 -12.93 10.62
C ILE A 480 4.57 -14.43 10.87
N PHE A 481 4.30 -15.19 9.80
CA PHE A 481 4.22 -16.65 9.87
C PHE A 481 5.62 -17.23 9.71
N ILE A 482 6.15 -17.84 10.77
CA ILE A 482 7.43 -18.54 10.78
C ILE A 482 7.11 -20.02 10.55
N PHE A 483 7.22 -20.48 9.32
CA PHE A 483 7.23 -21.90 8.98
C PHE A 483 8.59 -22.44 9.37
N ALA A 484 8.76 -22.86 10.62
CA ALA A 484 10.05 -23.15 11.21
C ALA A 484 10.67 -24.46 10.72
N GLY A 485 10.00 -25.26 9.89
CA GLY A 485 10.46 -26.59 9.54
C GLY A 485 10.56 -27.50 10.76
N LYS A 486 11.40 -28.53 10.69
CA LYS A 486 11.60 -29.49 11.78
C LYS A 486 12.39 -28.87 12.93
N GLN A 487 11.81 -28.88 14.12
CA GLN A 487 12.37 -28.24 15.31
C GLN A 487 13.80 -28.71 15.63
N LYS A 488 14.09 -30.01 15.44
CA LYS A 488 15.43 -30.57 15.68
C LYS A 488 16.51 -30.02 14.73
N LYS A 489 16.12 -29.56 13.55
CA LYS A 489 17.05 -29.07 12.51
C LYS A 489 17.20 -27.56 12.57
N THR A 490 16.12 -26.85 12.84
CA THR A 490 16.07 -25.38 12.78
C THR A 490 16.15 -24.71 14.16
N LYS A 491 16.43 -25.47 15.23
CA LYS A 491 16.55 -24.96 16.60
C LYS A 491 17.45 -23.73 16.69
N THR A 492 18.63 -23.77 16.06
CA THR A 492 19.59 -22.66 16.05
C THR A 492 19.02 -21.45 15.30
N ALA A 493 18.53 -21.64 14.07
CA ALA A 493 17.94 -20.57 13.28
C ALA A 493 16.74 -19.87 13.97
N VAL A 494 15.88 -20.63 14.66
CA VAL A 494 14.76 -20.06 15.43
C VAL A 494 15.26 -19.30 16.66
N ALA A 495 16.30 -19.79 17.33
CA ALA A 495 16.94 -19.10 18.45
C ALA A 495 17.62 -17.80 18.00
N ASP A 496 18.33 -17.82 16.87
CA ASP A 496 18.99 -16.65 16.30
C ASP A 496 17.98 -15.61 15.82
N LEU A 497 16.90 -16.04 15.14
CA LEU A 497 15.78 -15.17 14.78
C LEU A 497 15.24 -14.45 16.03
N ALA A 498 14.98 -15.20 17.10
CA ALA A 498 14.47 -14.64 18.35
C ALA A 498 15.44 -13.64 18.99
N ALA A 499 16.73 -13.99 19.08
CA ALA A 499 17.75 -13.11 19.64
C ALA A 499 17.89 -11.81 18.83
N ASN A 500 17.84 -11.91 17.49
CA ASN A 500 17.94 -10.75 16.60
C ASN A 500 16.66 -9.90 16.61
N LEU A 501 15.47 -10.48 16.84
CA LEU A 501 14.24 -9.73 17.09
C LEU A 501 14.31 -8.89 18.36
N GLU A 502 15.15 -9.25 19.34
CA GLU A 502 15.32 -8.51 20.59
C GLU A 502 16.38 -7.40 20.51
N LYS A 503 17.21 -7.35 19.46
CA LYS A 503 18.17 -6.26 19.22
C LYS A 503 17.45 -4.91 19.16
N GLU A 504 18.10 -3.86 19.65
CA GLU A 504 17.51 -2.51 19.84
C GLU A 504 16.86 -1.94 18.58
N ARG A 505 17.51 -2.14 17.42
CA ARG A 505 17.05 -1.63 16.13
C ARG A 505 16.26 -2.63 15.28
N SER A 506 15.84 -3.77 15.83
CA SER A 506 14.97 -4.67 15.08
C SER A 506 13.61 -4.00 14.80
N PHE A 507 12.95 -4.39 13.71
CA PHE A 507 11.60 -3.93 13.38
C PHE A 507 10.59 -4.17 14.52
N LEU A 508 10.83 -5.18 15.37
CA LEU A 508 10.00 -5.45 16.54
C LEU A 508 10.34 -4.52 17.72
N SER A 509 11.61 -4.38 18.07
CA SER A 509 12.06 -3.62 19.24
C SER A 509 11.79 -2.13 19.11
N VAL A 510 12.00 -1.56 17.92
CA VAL A 510 11.77 -0.13 17.62
C VAL A 510 10.30 0.28 17.78
N TYR A 511 9.40 -0.69 17.56
CA TYR A 511 7.96 -0.55 17.67
C TYR A 511 7.36 -1.39 18.80
N ARG A 512 8.15 -1.65 19.83
CA ARG A 512 7.68 -2.30 21.06
C ARG A 512 6.66 -1.39 21.73
N ARG A 513 5.57 -1.97 22.23
CA ARG A 513 4.52 -1.20 22.88
C ARG A 513 5.04 -0.60 24.20
N PRO A 514 4.77 0.68 24.50
CA PRO A 514 5.33 1.34 25.67
C PRO A 514 4.75 0.80 26.99
N ASP A 515 3.56 0.19 26.93
CA ASP A 515 2.84 -0.38 28.07
C ASP A 515 3.17 -1.87 28.30
N ILE A 516 4.25 -2.41 27.72
CA ILE A 516 4.60 -3.84 27.76
C ILE A 516 4.59 -4.43 29.19
N ALA A 517 5.02 -3.65 30.18
CA ALA A 517 5.04 -4.07 31.60
C ALA A 517 3.64 -4.29 32.21
N HIS A 518 2.58 -3.76 31.58
CA HIS A 518 1.20 -3.86 32.04
C HIS A 518 0.33 -4.73 31.11
N VAL A 519 0.92 -5.32 30.08
CA VAL A 519 0.21 -6.19 29.16
C VAL A 519 -0.19 -7.45 29.90
N SER A 520 -1.46 -7.81 29.76
CA SER A 520 -1.97 -9.05 30.34
C SER A 520 -1.20 -10.24 29.78
N PHE A 521 -0.88 -11.20 30.65
CA PHE A 521 -0.40 -12.53 30.22
C PHE A 521 -1.35 -13.18 29.20
N PHE A 522 -2.65 -12.85 29.24
CA PHE A 522 -3.67 -13.35 28.33
C PHE A 522 -3.82 -12.54 27.03
N GLU A 523 -2.98 -11.53 26.79
CA GLU A 523 -2.90 -10.86 25.50
C GLU A 523 -2.43 -11.85 24.44
N ARG A 524 -3.38 -12.31 23.62
CA ARG A 524 -3.17 -13.41 22.70
C ARG A 524 -2.37 -13.02 21.45
N HIS A 525 -2.59 -11.82 20.92
CA HIS A 525 -2.19 -11.48 19.55
C HIS A 525 -1.03 -10.49 19.50
N GLN A 526 -0.97 -9.56 20.46
CA GLN A 526 -0.06 -8.41 20.42
C GLN A 526 0.69 -8.19 21.76
N PRO A 527 1.36 -9.22 22.32
CA PRO A 527 2.08 -9.09 23.59
C PRO A 527 3.24 -8.09 23.53
N HIS A 528 3.95 -8.01 22.38
CA HIS A 528 5.17 -7.19 22.25
C HIS A 528 4.96 -5.89 21.45
N SER A 529 4.08 -5.90 20.45
CA SER A 529 3.81 -4.76 19.59
C SER A 529 2.36 -4.78 19.12
N LYS A 530 1.76 -3.59 18.94
CA LYS A 530 0.44 -3.45 18.32
C LYS A 530 0.48 -3.61 16.79
N LEU A 531 1.66 -3.67 16.20
CA LEU A 531 1.87 -3.71 14.74
C LEU A 531 2.25 -5.08 14.21
N PHE A 532 2.68 -6.01 15.08
CA PHE A 532 3.19 -7.32 14.67
C PHE A 532 2.58 -8.45 15.52
N THR A 533 2.17 -9.52 14.85
CA THR A 533 1.77 -10.79 15.48
C THR A 533 2.58 -11.93 14.87
N PHE A 534 3.24 -12.74 15.71
CA PHE A 534 4.03 -13.89 15.26
C PHE A 534 3.21 -15.18 15.34
N CYS A 535 3.40 -16.05 14.35
CA CYS A 535 2.76 -17.36 14.25
C CYS A 535 3.83 -18.39 13.90
N LEU A 536 4.14 -19.32 14.81
CA LEU A 536 5.21 -20.30 14.65
C LEU A 536 4.63 -21.66 14.29
N VAL A 537 5.03 -22.23 13.15
CA VAL A 537 4.52 -23.51 12.63
C VAL A 537 5.68 -24.48 12.48
N TYR A 538 5.69 -25.58 13.24
CA TYR A 538 6.70 -26.63 13.13
C TYR A 538 6.25 -27.74 12.19
N ALA A 539 7.17 -28.25 11.37
CA ALA A 539 7.00 -29.45 10.55
C ALA A 539 7.28 -30.72 11.37
N ASP A 540 6.57 -30.87 12.48
CA ASP A 540 6.66 -31.99 13.40
C ASP A 540 5.25 -32.42 13.83
N GLN A 541 5.13 -33.63 14.36
CA GLN A 541 3.90 -34.06 15.03
C GLN A 541 3.71 -33.25 16.31
N LYS A 542 2.47 -32.87 16.67
CA LYS A 542 2.19 -32.06 17.86
C LYS A 542 2.91 -32.53 19.13
N ASN A 543 2.95 -33.84 19.37
CA ASN A 543 3.55 -34.43 20.58
C ASN A 543 5.09 -34.55 20.52
N GLN A 544 5.70 -34.18 19.40
CA GLN A 544 7.16 -34.19 19.21
C GLN A 544 7.77 -32.80 19.31
N VAL A 545 6.95 -31.74 19.34
CA VAL A 545 7.41 -30.37 19.55
C VAL A 545 7.70 -30.18 21.04
N ASP A 546 8.95 -29.86 21.35
CA ASP A 546 9.42 -29.52 22.69
C ASP A 546 9.22 -28.01 22.93
N MET A 547 8.36 -27.67 23.89
CA MET A 547 8.06 -26.28 24.23
C MET A 547 9.16 -25.60 25.05
N GLU A 548 10.02 -26.36 25.73
CA GLU A 548 11.08 -25.80 26.60
C GLU A 548 12.20 -25.14 25.80
N VAL A 549 12.37 -25.54 24.53
CA VAL A 549 13.40 -25.00 23.63
C VAL A 549 12.90 -23.83 22.78
N VAL A 550 11.63 -23.44 22.87
CA VAL A 550 11.09 -22.30 22.13
C VAL A 550 11.54 -20.99 22.81
N PRO A 551 12.22 -20.08 22.09
CA PRO A 551 12.69 -18.82 22.68
C PRO A 551 11.56 -17.98 23.29
N LYS A 552 11.87 -17.26 24.38
CA LYS A 552 10.87 -16.54 25.19
C LYS A 552 9.97 -15.62 24.36
N ILE A 553 10.57 -14.77 23.52
CA ILE A 553 9.85 -13.80 22.67
C ILE A 553 8.80 -14.47 21.75
N LEU A 554 9.04 -15.70 21.30
CA LEU A 554 8.11 -16.47 20.48
C LEU A 554 7.13 -17.28 21.35
N SER A 555 7.60 -17.82 22.48
CA SER A 555 6.78 -18.59 23.43
C SER A 555 5.63 -17.79 24.04
N ASP A 556 5.78 -16.46 24.15
CA ASP A 556 4.72 -15.55 24.61
C ASP A 556 3.50 -15.56 23.69
N TYR A 557 3.69 -15.85 22.40
CA TYR A 557 2.63 -16.12 21.45
C TYR A 557 2.13 -17.57 21.56
N HIS A 558 2.00 -18.13 22.77
CA HIS A 558 1.67 -19.55 23.02
C HIS A 558 0.40 -20.05 22.30
N HIS A 559 -0.58 -19.17 22.07
CA HIS A 559 -1.79 -19.48 21.27
C HIS A 559 -1.57 -19.48 19.75
N HIS A 560 -0.38 -19.12 19.30
CA HIS A 560 0.04 -19.03 17.91
C HIS A 560 1.29 -19.87 17.62
N ILE A 561 1.43 -20.98 18.35
CA ILE A 561 2.42 -22.02 18.07
C ILE A 561 1.67 -23.27 17.63
N TYR A 562 2.10 -23.83 16.50
CA TYR A 562 1.38 -24.87 15.79
C TYR A 562 2.30 -26.00 15.33
N ALA A 563 1.70 -27.18 15.15
CA ALA A 563 2.27 -28.31 14.44
C ALA A 563 1.55 -28.50 13.10
N ASP A 564 2.32 -28.73 12.05
CA ASP A 564 1.84 -29.07 10.72
C ASP A 564 1.66 -30.59 10.57
N ASP A 565 0.72 -31.15 11.29
CA ASP A 565 0.47 -32.60 11.35
C ASP A 565 -0.90 -33.00 10.80
N ILE A 566 -1.56 -32.08 10.07
CA ILE A 566 -2.87 -32.27 9.48
C ILE A 566 -2.75 -32.51 7.97
N PRO A 567 -3.27 -33.63 7.44
CA PRO A 567 -3.26 -33.87 6.01
C PRO A 567 -4.17 -32.88 5.28
N ASP A 568 -3.79 -32.49 4.05
CA ASP A 568 -4.59 -31.64 3.18
C ASP A 568 -4.90 -32.38 1.87
N VAL A 569 -6.17 -32.38 1.49
CA VAL A 569 -6.67 -33.02 0.25
C VAL A 569 -6.05 -32.45 -1.02
N ARG A 570 -5.49 -31.22 -0.97
CA ARG A 570 -4.79 -30.55 -2.07
C ARG A 570 -3.41 -31.13 -2.32
N VAL A 571 -2.78 -31.64 -1.27
CA VAL A 571 -1.43 -32.20 -1.29
C VAL A 571 -1.47 -33.56 -0.57
N PRO A 572 -2.19 -34.56 -1.12
CA PRO A 572 -2.50 -35.80 -0.41
C PRO A 572 -1.26 -36.63 -0.04
N ASN A 573 -0.13 -36.38 -0.72
CA ASN A 573 1.14 -37.06 -0.48
C ASN A 573 2.09 -36.27 0.43
N ALA A 574 1.72 -35.05 0.83
CA ALA A 574 2.54 -34.24 1.73
C ALA A 574 2.54 -34.86 3.13
N LYS A 575 3.72 -34.89 3.75
CA LYS A 575 3.90 -35.28 5.15
C LYS A 575 3.60 -34.12 6.09
N PHE A 576 3.91 -32.89 5.67
CA PHE A 576 3.68 -31.65 6.40
C PHE A 576 2.94 -30.70 5.44
N ALA A 577 1.61 -30.82 5.45
CA ALA A 577 0.78 -30.31 4.37
C ALA A 577 0.82 -28.79 4.25
N ALA A 578 0.86 -28.05 5.38
CA ALA A 578 0.95 -26.59 5.35
C ALA A 578 2.29 -26.11 4.78
N HIS A 579 3.42 -26.71 5.15
CA HIS A 579 4.75 -26.36 4.60
C HIS A 579 4.79 -26.67 3.09
N GLU A 580 4.49 -27.91 2.73
CA GLU A 580 4.66 -28.39 1.35
C GLU A 580 3.64 -27.77 0.38
N LYS A 581 2.40 -27.49 0.83
CA LYS A 581 1.41 -26.77 0.01
C LYS A 581 1.86 -25.36 -0.34
N LEU A 582 2.51 -24.69 0.60
CA LEU A 582 3.05 -23.34 0.41
C LEU A 582 4.42 -23.36 -0.29
N GLY A 583 5.03 -24.53 -0.47
CA GLY A 583 6.31 -24.71 -1.14
C GLY A 583 7.54 -24.53 -0.25
N PHE A 584 7.37 -24.52 1.07
CA PHE A 584 8.50 -24.49 2.01
C PHE A 584 9.10 -25.88 2.20
N ASP A 585 10.44 -25.94 2.26
CA ASP A 585 11.19 -27.15 2.64
C ASP A 585 10.93 -27.46 4.13
N PRO A 586 10.35 -28.61 4.50
CA PRO A 586 10.09 -28.98 5.88
C PRO A 586 11.34 -29.11 6.75
N GLU A 587 12.54 -29.22 6.18
CA GLU A 587 13.81 -29.27 6.94
C GLU A 587 14.40 -27.88 7.23
N LYS A 588 14.08 -26.87 6.41
CA LYS A 588 14.68 -25.52 6.49
C LYS A 588 13.70 -24.43 6.91
N GLY A 589 12.46 -24.51 6.40
CA GLY A 589 11.43 -23.53 6.69
C GLY A 589 11.60 -22.19 5.97
N GLY A 590 10.91 -21.17 6.47
CA GLY A 590 10.88 -19.81 5.96
C GLY A 590 9.92 -18.92 6.74
N VAL A 591 9.95 -17.62 6.43
CA VAL A 591 9.09 -16.60 7.03
C VAL A 591 8.20 -15.99 5.96
N VAL A 592 6.91 -15.87 6.25
CA VAL A 592 5.94 -15.15 5.41
C VAL A 592 5.46 -13.93 6.16
N VAL A 593 5.61 -12.75 5.55
CA VAL A 593 4.98 -11.52 6.03
C VAL A 593 3.65 -11.37 5.31
N THR A 594 2.58 -11.18 6.08
CA THR A 594 1.28 -10.76 5.54
C THR A 594 0.90 -9.39 6.08
N ARG A 595 0.34 -8.57 5.21
CA ARG A 595 -0.21 -7.26 5.52
C ARG A 595 -1.39 -7.38 6.48
N PRO A 596 -1.79 -6.28 7.14
CA PRO A 596 -2.98 -6.28 8.00
C PRO A 596 -4.29 -6.68 7.29
N ASP A 597 -4.35 -6.54 5.96
CA ASP A 597 -5.45 -6.95 5.09
C ASP A 597 -5.33 -8.39 4.55
N SER A 598 -4.42 -9.19 5.12
CA SER A 598 -4.21 -10.62 4.82
C SER A 598 -3.72 -10.92 3.40
N HIS A 599 -3.09 -9.96 2.72
CA HIS A 599 -2.30 -10.21 1.51
C HIS A 599 -0.84 -10.50 1.88
N VAL A 600 -0.19 -11.41 1.15
CA VAL A 600 1.24 -11.70 1.27
C VAL A 600 2.01 -10.45 0.87
N ALA A 601 2.99 -10.09 1.69
CA ALA A 601 3.84 -8.93 1.48
C ALA A 601 5.20 -9.36 0.92
N CYS A 602 5.85 -10.32 1.59
CA CYS A 602 7.11 -10.93 1.17
C CYS A 602 7.31 -12.30 1.83
N THR A 603 8.29 -13.05 1.34
CA THR A 603 8.76 -14.31 1.93
C THR A 603 10.27 -14.27 2.08
N VAL A 604 10.79 -14.67 3.24
CA VAL A 604 12.22 -14.61 3.61
C VAL A 604 12.68 -15.96 4.11
N GLN A 605 13.83 -16.44 3.64
CA GLN A 605 14.39 -17.70 4.11
C GLN A 605 14.73 -17.64 5.61
N LEU A 606 14.42 -18.71 6.33
CA LEU A 606 14.85 -18.90 7.71
C LEU A 606 16.28 -19.44 7.71
N VAL A 607 17.21 -18.71 8.30
CA VAL A 607 18.64 -19.06 8.36
C VAL A 607 19.20 -18.88 9.76
N GLU A 608 20.32 -19.54 10.04
CA GLU A 608 21.14 -19.27 11.22
C GLU A 608 21.81 -17.89 11.10
N GLY A 609 22.09 -17.25 12.24
CA GLY A 609 22.59 -15.88 12.30
C GLY A 609 21.51 -14.80 12.16
N SER A 610 21.91 -13.59 11.77
CA SER A 610 21.02 -12.42 11.72
C SER A 610 20.24 -12.26 10.41
N GLY A 611 20.65 -12.95 9.35
CA GLY A 611 20.20 -12.69 7.98
C GLY A 611 18.68 -12.62 7.79
N THR A 612 17.91 -13.50 8.46
CA THR A 612 16.43 -13.45 8.38
C THR A 612 15.87 -12.15 8.94
N VAL A 613 16.37 -11.67 10.10
CA VAL A 613 15.92 -10.40 10.68
C VAL A 613 16.46 -9.21 9.91
N ASP A 614 17.66 -9.29 9.34
CA ASP A 614 18.24 -8.21 8.55
C ASP A 614 17.45 -7.98 7.25
N ALA A 615 17.04 -9.04 6.56
CA ALA A 615 16.16 -8.95 5.40
C ALA A 615 14.77 -8.36 5.78
N LEU A 616 14.21 -8.75 6.92
CA LEU A 616 12.95 -8.18 7.41
C LEU A 616 13.10 -6.70 7.82
N ASN A 617 14.20 -6.33 8.46
CA ASN A 617 14.52 -4.94 8.77
C ASN A 617 14.61 -4.14 7.48
N ALA A 618 15.36 -4.60 6.48
CA ALA A 618 15.47 -3.94 5.18
C ALA A 618 14.09 -3.74 4.52
N TYR A 619 13.23 -4.75 4.56
CA TYR A 619 11.85 -4.66 4.05
C TYR A 619 11.04 -3.58 4.77
N PHE A 620 10.92 -3.66 6.10
CA PHE A 620 10.13 -2.71 6.87
C PHE A 620 10.73 -1.29 6.85
N ASN A 621 12.05 -1.15 6.70
CA ASN A 621 12.73 0.14 6.64
C ASN A 621 12.29 0.97 5.44
N THR A 622 11.82 0.34 4.35
CA THR A 622 11.38 1.05 3.13
C THR A 622 10.15 1.95 3.33
N PHE A 623 9.41 1.76 4.42
CA PHE A 623 8.27 2.59 4.78
C PHE A 623 8.22 3.00 6.26
N SER A 624 9.16 2.53 7.08
CA SER A 624 9.23 2.85 8.50
C SER A 624 9.62 4.33 8.73
N THR A 625 8.99 5.00 9.70
CA THR A 625 9.41 6.36 10.11
C THR A 625 10.69 6.36 10.95
N LYS A 626 10.99 5.23 11.59
CA LYS A 626 12.18 5.02 12.40
C LYS A 626 13.14 4.10 11.68
N LEU A 627 14.43 4.38 11.81
CA LEU A 627 15.48 3.57 11.20
C LEU A 627 15.53 2.17 11.82
N LEU A 628 15.56 1.13 10.98
CA LEU A 628 15.59 -0.27 11.36
C LEU A 628 16.89 -0.94 10.89
N GLY A 629 17.33 -1.96 11.63
CA GLY A 629 18.60 -2.63 11.40
C GLY A 629 19.79 -1.89 12.01
N GLN A 630 20.94 -2.55 12.05
CA GLN A 630 22.20 -1.87 12.35
C GLN A 630 22.58 -1.02 11.14
N ASP A 631 23.09 0.19 11.37
CA ASP A 631 23.65 1.01 10.29
C ASP A 631 24.83 0.25 9.69
N GLN A 632 24.60 -0.52 8.62
CA GLN A 632 25.69 -0.88 7.71
C GLN A 632 26.30 0.37 7.04
N GLN A 633 25.74 1.56 7.29
CA GLN A 633 26.28 2.82 6.77
C GLN A 633 27.61 3.20 7.39
N HIS A 634 27.92 2.75 8.62
CA HIS A 634 29.21 3.02 9.24
C HIS A 634 29.77 1.73 9.82
N SER A 635 30.49 0.99 9.00
CA SER A 635 31.52 0.04 9.46
C SER A 635 32.92 0.68 9.47
N LEU A 636 33.03 1.89 8.90
CA LEU A 636 34.25 2.67 8.80
C LEU A 636 34.13 4.01 9.54
N THR A 637 35.23 4.43 10.15
CA THR A 637 35.45 5.74 10.74
C THR A 637 36.78 6.30 10.23
N GLU A 638 37.14 7.50 10.64
CA GLU A 638 38.34 8.19 10.19
C GLU A 638 38.46 8.42 8.66
N LEU A 639 37.34 8.39 7.90
CA LEU A 639 37.38 8.52 6.45
C LEU A 639 37.84 9.94 6.03
N ARG A 640 38.91 10.02 5.23
CA ARG A 640 39.47 11.28 4.72
C ARG A 640 40.33 11.07 3.47
N PRO A 641 40.55 12.10 2.63
CA PRO A 641 41.54 12.03 1.56
C PRO A 641 42.94 11.96 2.14
N LYS A 642 43.81 11.19 1.50
CA LYS A 642 45.23 11.07 1.87
C LYS A 642 45.99 12.30 1.39
N ASP A 643 46.09 13.32 2.25
CA ASP A 643 46.67 14.64 1.91
C ASP A 643 47.93 14.96 2.74
N THR A 644 49.08 14.41 2.31
CA THR A 644 50.39 14.61 2.96
C THR A 644 51.34 15.42 2.08
N PRO A 645 52.39 16.06 2.64
CA PRO A 645 53.39 16.75 1.83
C PRO A 645 54.10 15.84 0.81
N GLU A 646 54.27 14.56 1.16
CA GLU A 646 54.93 13.55 0.32
C GLU A 646 54.00 13.01 -0.78
N GLU A 647 52.70 12.90 -0.48
CA GLU A 647 51.65 12.45 -1.38
C GLU A 647 50.45 13.41 -1.28
N PRO A 648 50.51 14.56 -1.95
CA PRO A 648 49.48 15.59 -1.83
C PRO A 648 48.20 15.20 -2.55
N TYR A 649 47.05 15.45 -1.92
CA TYR A 649 45.75 15.20 -2.54
C TYR A 649 45.36 16.36 -3.45
N TYR A 650 45.02 16.06 -4.71
CA TYR A 650 44.59 17.07 -5.69
C TYR A 650 43.08 17.21 -5.68
N TYR A 651 42.59 18.28 -5.05
CA TYR A 651 41.18 18.59 -5.00
C TYR A 651 40.72 19.12 -6.36
N THR A 652 39.78 18.41 -6.98
CA THR A 652 39.37 18.65 -8.38
C THR A 652 37.96 19.22 -8.46
N PHE A 653 37.81 20.38 -9.10
CA PHE A 653 36.54 21.13 -9.16
C PHE A 653 36.18 21.65 -10.56
N LYS A 654 34.88 21.85 -10.79
CA LYS A 654 34.40 22.78 -11.81
C LYS A 654 34.41 24.19 -11.23
N VAL A 655 35.03 25.11 -11.95
CA VAL A 655 35.25 26.50 -11.52
C VAL A 655 34.47 27.45 -12.40
N GLN A 656 33.71 28.37 -11.81
CA GLN A 656 33.00 29.42 -12.54
C GLN A 656 33.45 30.81 -12.08
N CYS A 657 33.61 31.73 -13.03
CA CYS A 657 33.89 33.13 -12.74
C CYS A 657 32.63 33.81 -12.18
N THR A 658 32.72 34.40 -11.00
CA THR A 658 31.59 35.15 -10.38
C THR A 658 31.22 36.42 -11.14
N GLY A 659 32.15 36.96 -11.95
CA GLY A 659 31.94 38.21 -12.68
C GLY A 659 31.21 38.03 -14.02
N CYS A 660 31.74 37.19 -14.92
CA CYS A 660 31.20 37.01 -16.27
C CYS A 660 30.45 35.68 -16.46
N ARG A 661 30.38 34.81 -15.43
CA ARG A 661 29.76 33.49 -15.49
C ARG A 661 30.41 32.49 -16.46
N GLU A 662 31.61 32.79 -16.97
CA GLU A 662 32.40 31.82 -17.73
C GLU A 662 32.81 30.67 -16.80
N THR A 663 32.44 29.44 -17.15
CA THR A 663 32.94 28.23 -16.52
C THR A 663 34.27 27.84 -17.16
N HIS A 664 35.27 27.53 -16.34
CA HIS A 664 36.56 27.05 -16.82
C HIS A 664 36.35 25.79 -17.68
N PRO A 665 36.93 25.72 -18.89
CA PRO A 665 36.64 24.62 -19.83
C PRO A 665 37.07 23.25 -19.30
N ASN A 666 38.15 23.22 -18.53
CA ASN A 666 38.67 22.00 -17.91
C ASN A 666 38.30 21.92 -16.43
N TRP A 667 38.25 20.71 -15.89
CA TRP A 667 38.35 20.51 -14.44
C TRP A 667 39.67 21.08 -13.94
N VAL A 668 39.61 21.73 -12.78
CA VAL A 668 40.77 22.37 -12.16
C VAL A 668 41.13 21.57 -10.94
N SER A 669 42.39 21.14 -10.88
CA SER A 669 42.95 20.38 -9.77
C SER A 669 44.10 21.16 -9.16
N PHE A 670 44.12 21.27 -7.84
CA PHE A 670 45.20 21.91 -7.07
C PHE A 670 45.28 21.27 -5.69
N ASN A 671 46.45 21.34 -5.05
CA ASN A 671 46.65 20.77 -3.73
C ASN A 671 47.00 21.83 -2.67
N ARG A 672 47.01 21.41 -1.41
CA ARG A 672 47.21 22.30 -0.25
C ARG A 672 48.63 22.87 -0.15
N PHE A 673 49.61 22.22 -0.76
CA PHE A 673 51.03 22.53 -0.61
C PHE A 673 51.57 23.37 -1.78
N GLU A 674 50.84 23.46 -2.89
CA GLU A 674 51.15 24.37 -4.00
C GLU A 674 50.86 25.82 -3.62
N GLN A 675 51.76 26.73 -3.98
CA GLN A 675 51.58 28.16 -3.79
C GLN A 675 51.92 28.91 -5.08
N HIS A 676 51.04 29.81 -5.47
CA HIS A 676 51.19 30.67 -6.65
C HIS A 676 50.99 32.13 -6.26
N ASP A 677 51.91 32.98 -6.71
CA ASP A 677 51.78 34.44 -6.58
C ASP A 677 50.49 34.93 -7.23
N ILE A 678 49.73 35.78 -6.52
CA ILE A 678 48.53 36.42 -7.06
C ILE A 678 48.95 37.72 -7.76
N PRO A 679 48.85 37.83 -9.11
CA PRO A 679 49.26 39.04 -9.82
C PRO A 679 48.51 40.29 -9.34
N GLY A 680 49.26 41.30 -8.92
CA GLY A 680 48.72 42.57 -8.41
C GLY A 680 48.42 42.59 -6.89
N SER A 681 48.76 41.53 -6.16
CA SER A 681 48.64 41.41 -4.70
C SER A 681 49.98 41.00 -4.08
N ARG A 682 50.14 41.17 -2.76
CA ARG A 682 51.30 40.64 -1.99
C ARG A 682 51.05 39.24 -1.42
N GLY A 683 50.01 38.55 -1.88
CA GLY A 683 49.60 37.25 -1.35
C GLY A 683 49.78 36.12 -2.36
N GLU A 684 49.84 34.90 -1.84
CA GLU A 684 49.87 33.64 -2.58
C GLU A 684 48.56 32.89 -2.40
N ALA A 685 48.23 32.00 -3.35
CA ALA A 685 47.09 31.10 -3.26
C ALA A 685 47.42 29.73 -3.85
N ASN A 686 46.65 28.70 -3.48
CA ASN A 686 46.83 27.35 -4.03
C ASN A 686 46.38 27.26 -5.49
N PHE A 687 45.45 28.11 -5.91
CA PHE A 687 45.02 28.22 -7.29
C PHE A 687 44.84 29.69 -7.69
N VAL A 688 45.32 30.06 -8.87
CA VAL A 688 45.20 31.41 -9.44
C VAL A 688 44.74 31.33 -10.88
N TRP A 689 43.66 32.03 -11.22
CA TRP A 689 43.06 32.01 -12.56
C TRP A 689 42.78 33.41 -13.10
N LYS A 690 43.20 33.67 -14.34
CA LYS A 690 42.84 34.88 -15.09
C LYS A 690 41.73 34.56 -16.09
N CYS A 691 40.52 35.05 -15.83
CA CYS A 691 39.38 34.86 -16.72
C CYS A 691 39.55 35.68 -18.02
N LYS A 692 39.51 35.01 -19.17
CA LYS A 692 39.70 35.64 -20.49
C LYS A 692 38.44 36.39 -20.94
N LEU A 693 37.23 35.92 -20.61
CA LEU A 693 35.99 36.62 -21.02
C LEU A 693 35.79 37.95 -20.29
N CYS A 694 36.21 38.06 -19.01
CA CYS A 694 36.17 39.32 -18.26
C CYS A 694 37.03 40.41 -18.92
N GLN A 695 38.11 40.01 -19.60
CA GLN A 695 38.98 40.91 -20.35
C GLN A 695 38.27 41.52 -21.58
N VAL A 696 37.36 40.77 -22.19
CA VAL A 696 36.71 41.17 -23.46
C VAL A 696 35.41 41.95 -23.23
N THR A 697 34.67 41.65 -22.17
CA THR A 697 33.27 42.12 -21.99
C THR A 697 33.11 43.41 -21.20
N ASN A 698 34.03 43.74 -20.28
CA ASN A 698 33.82 44.83 -19.31
C ASN A 698 34.85 45.96 -19.35
N GLY A 699 35.82 45.94 -20.29
CA GLY A 699 36.82 47.01 -20.46
C GLY A 699 37.68 47.33 -19.22
N CYS A 700 37.68 46.46 -18.21
CA CYS A 700 38.36 46.64 -16.93
C CYS A 700 39.61 45.74 -16.86
N ASP A 701 40.64 46.19 -16.14
CA ASP A 701 41.89 45.46 -15.92
C ASP A 701 41.66 44.00 -15.48
N GLN A 702 42.53 43.08 -15.95
CA GLN A 702 42.46 41.62 -15.72
C GLN A 702 42.03 41.28 -14.29
N LYS A 703 40.80 40.77 -14.10
CA LYS A 703 40.39 40.21 -12.81
C LYS A 703 41.07 38.86 -12.61
N THR A 704 42.07 38.85 -11.71
CA THR A 704 42.68 37.63 -11.18
C THR A 704 41.77 37.04 -10.12
N HIS A 705 41.43 35.77 -10.26
CA HIS A 705 40.71 34.98 -9.27
C HIS A 705 41.68 34.07 -8.52
N SER A 706 41.38 33.75 -7.27
CA SER A 706 42.22 32.87 -6.45
C SER A 706 41.40 31.96 -5.55
N ALA A 707 41.93 30.78 -5.24
CA ALA A 707 41.39 29.88 -4.23
C ALA A 707 42.52 29.35 -3.34
N SER A 708 42.29 29.33 -2.01
CA SER A 708 43.26 28.86 -1.03
C SER A 708 42.62 27.88 -0.05
N ILE A 709 43.21 26.71 0.10
CA ILE A 709 42.83 25.69 1.08
C ILE A 709 43.26 26.18 2.47
N VAL A 710 42.30 26.28 3.38
CA VAL A 710 42.49 26.96 4.68
C VAL A 710 43.13 26.03 5.72
N ALA A 711 42.83 24.73 5.67
CA ALA A 711 43.32 23.71 6.59
C ALA A 711 43.39 22.35 5.90
N GLY A 712 43.99 21.36 6.55
CA GLY A 712 43.95 19.97 6.07
C GLY A 712 42.52 19.41 6.06
N PRO A 713 42.31 18.24 5.43
CA PRO A 713 41.00 17.62 5.36
C PRO A 713 40.48 17.26 6.75
N ASN A 714 39.18 17.47 6.93
CA ASN A 714 38.47 17.06 8.12
C ASN A 714 38.18 15.56 8.03
N VAL A 715 38.15 14.94 9.19
CA VAL A 715 37.93 13.51 9.33
C VAL A 715 36.44 13.23 9.45
N TYR A 716 35.96 12.22 8.75
CA TYR A 716 34.64 11.65 8.97
C TYR A 716 34.69 10.67 10.14
N GLU A 717 33.89 10.91 11.17
CA GLU A 717 33.75 10.02 12.32
C GLU A 717 32.35 9.40 12.35
N ALA A 718 32.27 8.08 12.57
CA ALA A 718 31.02 7.32 12.53
C ALA A 718 29.97 7.77 13.56
N ASP A 719 30.39 8.37 14.67
CA ASP A 719 29.51 8.87 15.73
C ASP A 719 28.90 10.26 15.46
N ASP A 720 29.33 10.96 14.40
CA ASP A 720 28.86 12.31 14.10
C ASP A 720 27.47 12.25 13.47
N LYS A 721 26.42 12.50 14.29
CA LYS A 721 24.98 12.42 13.95
C LYS A 721 24.49 13.40 12.86
N ARG A 722 25.37 13.98 12.05
CA ARG A 722 25.06 15.04 11.08
C ARG A 722 24.69 14.46 9.71
N LYS A 723 23.73 15.10 9.04
CA LYS A 723 23.31 14.80 7.65
C LYS A 723 24.38 15.15 6.57
N GLY A 724 25.63 15.40 6.96
CA GLY A 724 26.72 15.74 6.06
C GLY A 724 27.97 16.18 6.83
N GLN A 725 29.14 15.68 6.42
CA GLN A 725 30.42 16.01 7.03
C GLN A 725 31.20 16.95 6.13
N LYS A 726 31.81 17.97 6.73
CA LYS A 726 32.72 18.85 6.01
C LYS A 726 33.98 18.07 5.63
N VAL A 727 34.42 18.15 4.38
CA VAL A 727 35.69 17.55 3.93
C VAL A 727 36.81 18.57 3.97
N ILE A 728 36.66 19.70 3.30
CA ILE A 728 37.71 20.71 3.14
C ILE A 728 37.13 22.13 3.18
N ASP A 729 37.89 23.09 3.68
CA ASP A 729 37.55 24.52 3.65
C ASP A 729 38.44 25.25 2.63
N ILE A 730 37.83 26.00 1.71
CA ILE A 730 38.53 26.75 0.67
C ILE A 730 38.06 28.21 0.70
N ASP A 731 39.00 29.15 0.83
CA ASP A 731 38.77 30.58 0.68
C ASP A 731 38.89 30.98 -0.79
N CYS A 732 37.83 31.55 -1.36
CA CYS A 732 37.73 31.86 -2.78
C CYS A 732 37.56 33.36 -3.01
N ARG A 733 38.25 33.91 -4.01
CA ARG A 733 38.12 35.30 -4.45
C ARG A 733 37.84 35.39 -5.94
N GLY A 734 36.66 35.89 -6.28
CA GLY A 734 36.24 36.17 -7.66
C GLY A 734 35.86 34.93 -8.48
N LEU A 735 35.97 33.73 -7.92
CA LEU A 735 35.50 32.47 -8.50
C LEU A 735 34.61 31.72 -7.50
N GLU A 736 33.85 30.76 -8.01
CA GLU A 736 33.11 29.79 -7.21
C GLU A 736 33.29 28.37 -7.79
N PHE A 737 33.08 27.36 -6.96
CA PHE A 737 33.05 25.97 -7.39
C PHE A 737 31.59 25.55 -7.58
N THR A 738 31.32 24.80 -8.64
CA THR A 738 29.98 24.31 -8.95
C THR A 738 29.85 22.81 -8.75
N GLU A 739 30.95 22.07 -8.91
CA GLU A 739 30.99 20.61 -8.73
C GLU A 739 32.35 20.21 -8.14
N PHE A 740 32.35 19.14 -7.32
CA PHE A 740 33.55 18.51 -6.78
C PHE A 740 33.67 17.10 -7.32
N LYS A 741 34.89 16.71 -7.69
CA LYS A 741 35.22 15.36 -8.14
C LYS A 741 36.23 14.77 -7.15
N ALA A 742 35.81 13.72 -6.43
CA ALA A 742 36.59 13.08 -5.38
C ALA A 742 37.62 12.07 -5.92
N ASP A 743 38.38 12.48 -6.95
CA ASP A 743 39.42 11.65 -7.55
C ASP A 743 40.64 11.52 -6.62
N GLY A 744 41.23 10.33 -6.52
CA GLY A 744 42.44 10.09 -5.73
C GLY A 744 42.18 9.19 -4.52
N GLU A 745 43.25 8.88 -3.77
CA GLU A 745 43.19 7.90 -2.69
C GLU A 745 42.61 8.49 -1.39
N TRP A 746 41.66 7.76 -0.82
CA TRP A 746 41.13 7.99 0.52
C TRP A 746 41.62 6.90 1.48
N GLU A 747 41.55 7.21 2.77
CA GLU A 747 41.87 6.29 3.86
C GLU A 747 40.76 6.29 4.92
N ALA A 748 40.53 5.14 5.55
CA ALA A 748 39.58 4.97 6.65
C ALA A 748 40.02 3.84 7.59
N LYS A 749 39.31 3.67 8.71
CA LYS A 749 39.51 2.55 9.65
C LYS A 749 38.21 1.82 9.96
N GLY A 750 38.28 0.51 10.14
CA GLY A 750 37.17 -0.28 10.70
C GLY A 750 36.84 0.18 12.12
N ILE A 751 35.55 0.40 12.41
CA ILE A 751 35.10 0.94 13.71
C ILE A 751 35.46 0.01 14.86
N GLU A 752 35.21 -1.29 14.70
CA GLU A 752 35.42 -2.27 15.78
C GLU A 752 36.85 -2.83 15.79
N SER A 753 37.45 -3.00 14.61
CA SER A 753 38.76 -3.67 14.43
C SER A 753 39.95 -2.71 14.43
N SER A 754 39.72 -1.42 14.17
CA SER A 754 40.74 -0.43 13.80
C SER A 754 41.61 -0.87 12.60
N THR A 755 41.15 -1.80 11.76
CA THR A 755 41.83 -2.19 10.51
C THR A 755 41.93 -0.97 9.60
N ALA A 756 43.13 -0.65 9.12
CA ALA A 756 43.35 0.48 8.23
C ALA A 756 43.08 0.08 6.78
N PHE A 757 42.23 0.84 6.11
CA PHE A 757 41.95 0.72 4.68
C PHE A 757 42.59 1.89 3.97
N THR A 758 43.56 1.60 3.12
CA THR A 758 44.32 2.59 2.34
C THR A 758 44.04 2.37 0.85
N ALA A 759 43.98 3.44 0.07
CA ALA A 759 43.61 3.41 -1.37
C ALA A 759 42.12 3.16 -1.66
N ILE A 760 41.26 3.79 -0.86
CA ILE A 760 39.82 3.84 -1.15
C ILE A 760 39.60 4.77 -2.35
N ASP A 761 39.00 4.26 -3.42
CA ASP A 761 38.60 5.04 -4.61
C ASP A 761 37.09 5.35 -4.52
N LEU A 762 36.75 6.63 -4.53
CA LEU A 762 35.37 7.13 -4.42
C LEU A 762 34.86 7.73 -5.74
N SER A 763 35.57 7.53 -6.85
CA SER A 763 35.22 8.11 -8.15
C SER A 763 33.89 7.58 -8.72
N GLU A 764 33.52 6.34 -8.38
CA GLU A 764 32.25 5.71 -8.78
C GLU A 764 31.12 5.90 -7.74
N GLY A 765 31.40 6.58 -6.62
CA GLY A 765 30.43 6.85 -5.55
C GLY A 765 30.14 5.67 -4.62
N GLU A 766 30.82 4.54 -4.82
CA GLU A 766 30.77 3.36 -3.95
C GLU A 766 32.14 2.67 -3.84
N TRP A 767 32.38 1.99 -2.72
CA TRP A 767 33.58 1.22 -2.44
C TRP A 767 33.27 0.05 -1.49
N TYR A 768 33.94 -1.09 -1.67
CA TYR A 768 33.70 -2.32 -0.92
C TYR A 768 35.01 -3.02 -0.61
N ASP A 769 35.14 -3.58 0.60
CA ASP A 769 36.24 -4.45 1.02
C ASP A 769 35.78 -5.36 2.17
N TYR A 770 36.66 -6.23 2.65
CA TYR A 770 36.36 -7.18 3.72
C TYR A 770 37.30 -7.00 4.92
N ASP A 771 36.74 -6.77 6.10
CA ASP A 771 37.52 -6.65 7.33
C ASP A 771 37.74 -8.03 7.94
N GLU A 772 38.87 -8.66 7.63
CA GLU A 772 39.22 -9.99 8.15
C GLU A 772 39.22 -10.08 9.69
N LYS A 773 39.50 -8.97 10.40
CA LYS A 773 39.55 -8.95 11.86
C LYS A 773 38.16 -8.82 12.49
N ALA A 774 37.26 -8.07 11.86
CA ALA A 774 35.86 -7.99 12.28
C ALA A 774 35.04 -9.19 11.80
N GLY A 775 35.46 -9.84 10.70
CA GLY A 775 34.74 -10.94 10.08
C GLY A 775 33.54 -10.47 9.26
N ASP A 776 33.52 -9.20 8.84
CA ASP A 776 32.38 -8.54 8.18
C ASP A 776 32.83 -7.75 6.93
N GLU A 777 31.90 -7.57 5.99
CA GLU A 777 32.08 -6.70 4.81
C GLU A 777 32.01 -5.23 5.22
N VAL A 778 32.92 -4.41 4.69
CA VAL A 778 32.92 -2.96 4.86
C VAL A 778 32.62 -2.28 3.53
N ALA A 779 31.78 -1.26 3.54
CA ALA A 779 31.40 -0.57 2.31
C ALA A 779 31.10 0.91 2.56
N ILE A 780 31.32 1.72 1.52
CA ILE A 780 30.86 3.10 1.42
C ILE A 780 29.93 3.16 0.21
N LYS A 781 28.69 3.61 0.40
CA LYS A 781 27.64 3.60 -0.64
C LYS A 781 26.91 4.93 -0.70
N GLU A 782 26.35 5.24 -1.88
CA GLU A 782 25.46 6.40 -2.11
C GLU A 782 26.07 7.75 -1.69
N ILE A 783 27.37 7.93 -1.92
CA ILE A 783 28.06 9.19 -1.56
C ILE A 783 27.55 10.31 -2.44
N THR A 784 27.15 11.42 -1.82
CA THR A 784 26.84 12.66 -2.52
C THR A 784 27.72 13.79 -1.99
N TRP A 785 28.27 14.59 -2.91
CA TRP A 785 29.08 15.75 -2.58
C TRP A 785 28.25 17.02 -2.69
N ALA A 786 28.30 17.88 -1.69
CA ALA A 786 27.61 19.16 -1.70
C ALA A 786 28.59 20.30 -1.42
N LEU A 787 28.50 21.36 -2.21
CA LEU A 787 29.22 22.61 -1.98
C LEU A 787 28.34 23.53 -1.14
N VAL A 788 28.77 23.78 0.09
CA VAL A 788 28.08 24.70 1.02
C VAL A 788 28.81 26.02 1.02
N ILE A 789 28.11 27.10 0.65
CA ILE A 789 28.68 28.44 0.69
C ILE A 789 28.55 28.99 2.10
N ARG A 790 29.65 29.55 2.57
CA ARG A 790 29.75 30.29 3.83
C ARG A 790 29.98 31.76 3.52
N LEU A 791 29.00 32.60 3.83
CA LEU A 791 29.11 34.05 3.73
C LEU A 791 29.25 34.65 5.11
N LYS A 792 30.34 35.38 5.38
CA LYS A 792 30.61 35.99 6.70
C LYS A 792 30.78 37.50 6.59
N TRP A 793 29.99 38.25 7.36
CA TRP A 793 30.09 39.70 7.52
C TRP A 793 30.08 40.10 8.99
N GLY A 794 31.24 40.49 9.51
CA GLY A 794 31.39 40.86 10.92
C GLY A 794 31.05 39.67 11.83
N GLN A 795 30.00 39.83 12.64
CA GLN A 795 29.52 38.83 13.59
C GLN A 795 28.48 37.87 13.00
N THR A 796 27.92 38.19 11.83
CA THR A 796 26.86 37.39 11.18
C THR A 796 27.45 36.50 10.08
N GLU A 797 26.96 35.28 10.01
CA GLU A 797 27.37 34.27 9.06
C GLU A 797 26.17 33.48 8.54
N TYR A 798 26.08 33.31 7.23
CA TYR A 798 25.08 32.46 6.57
C TYR A 798 25.76 31.25 5.94
N LYS A 799 25.18 30.07 6.13
CA LYS A 799 25.62 28.82 5.51
C LYS A 799 24.47 28.20 4.76
N GLY A 800 24.66 27.85 3.50
CA GLY A 800 23.63 27.15 2.73
C GLY A 800 24.17 26.59 1.41
N LYS A 801 23.36 25.78 0.74
CA LYS A 801 23.69 25.29 -0.60
C LYS A 801 23.45 26.41 -1.60
N LEU A 802 24.43 26.70 -2.46
CA LEU A 802 24.23 27.69 -3.51
C LEU A 802 23.19 27.19 -4.51
N GLU A 803 22.13 27.97 -4.68
CA GLU A 803 21.09 27.71 -5.68
C GLU A 803 21.37 28.51 -6.96
N SER A 804 21.66 29.80 -6.80
CA SER A 804 22.00 30.68 -7.91
C SER A 804 22.68 31.94 -7.41
N ILE A 805 23.39 32.62 -8.29
CA ILE A 805 23.91 33.96 -8.02
C ILE A 805 23.83 34.79 -9.31
N ASP A 806 23.42 36.05 -9.21
CA ASP A 806 23.29 36.93 -10.37
C ASP A 806 24.50 37.85 -10.58
N SER A 807 24.48 38.69 -11.62
CA SER A 807 25.55 39.63 -11.96
C SER A 807 25.70 40.78 -10.95
N TYR A 808 24.73 40.97 -10.06
CA TYR A 808 24.77 41.97 -8.98
C TYR A 808 25.22 41.36 -7.64
N MET A 809 25.73 40.12 -7.65
CA MET A 809 26.13 39.37 -6.44
C MET A 809 24.98 39.12 -5.46
N ASN A 810 23.75 38.94 -5.97
CA ASN A 810 22.67 38.37 -5.17
C ASN A 810 22.88 36.87 -5.07
N VAL A 811 23.09 36.34 -3.87
CA VAL A 811 23.33 34.93 -3.60
C VAL A 811 22.05 34.29 -3.08
N LEU A 812 21.48 33.36 -3.84
CA LEU A 812 20.36 32.53 -3.40
C LEU A 812 20.94 31.27 -2.76
N LEU A 813 20.69 31.09 -1.47
CA LEU A 813 21.09 29.93 -0.69
C LEU A 813 19.87 29.10 -0.29
N ARG A 814 19.93 27.79 -0.47
CA ARG A 814 18.93 26.82 0.01
C ARG A 814 19.41 26.16 1.30
N ASP A 815 18.46 25.72 2.12
CA ASP A 815 18.72 25.09 3.43
C ASP A 815 19.61 25.98 4.32
N THR A 816 19.40 27.28 4.25
CA THR A 816 20.29 28.29 4.83
C THR A 816 20.15 28.31 6.34
N GLU A 817 21.26 28.29 7.06
CA GLU A 817 21.37 28.50 8.50
C GLU A 817 22.02 29.86 8.79
N GLU A 818 21.56 30.53 9.83
CA GLU A 818 22.15 31.78 10.33
C GLU A 818 22.98 31.51 11.58
N PHE A 819 24.13 32.18 11.67
CA PHE A 819 25.00 32.20 12.82
C PHE A 819 25.31 33.64 13.22
N ILE A 820 25.18 33.97 14.51
CA ILE A 820 25.59 35.25 15.08
C ILE A 820 26.61 34.98 16.20
N ASP A 821 27.76 35.62 16.15
CA ASP A 821 28.89 35.40 17.06
C ASP A 821 29.30 33.91 17.14
N GLY A 822 29.20 33.21 16.00
CA GLY A 822 29.53 31.78 15.88
C GLY A 822 28.49 30.83 16.46
N LYS A 823 27.36 31.32 16.99
CA LYS A 823 26.24 30.50 17.48
C LYS A 823 25.14 30.40 16.42
N ASN A 824 24.67 29.19 16.14
CA ASN A 824 23.53 28.97 15.26
C ASN A 824 22.28 29.62 15.87
N THR A 825 21.64 30.52 15.13
CA THR A 825 20.43 31.25 15.54
C THR A 825 19.15 30.67 14.92
N GLY A 826 19.26 29.81 13.91
CA GLY A 826 18.16 29.07 13.31
C GLY A 826 18.33 28.74 11.83
N THR A 827 17.41 27.92 11.31
CA THR A 827 17.31 27.59 9.88
C THR A 827 16.33 28.56 9.20
N LEU A 828 16.81 29.23 8.15
CA LEU A 828 16.09 30.25 7.38
C LEU A 828 15.48 29.71 6.07
N GLY A 829 15.84 28.50 5.64
CA GLY A 829 15.30 27.90 4.42
C GLY A 829 15.94 28.47 3.15
N LEU A 830 15.14 28.95 2.19
CA LEU A 830 15.64 29.56 0.95
C LEU A 830 15.83 31.07 1.17
N VAL A 831 17.04 31.58 1.02
CA VAL A 831 17.40 32.97 1.35
C VAL A 831 18.12 33.62 0.19
N LEU A 832 17.62 34.77 -0.27
CA LEU A 832 18.32 35.63 -1.23
C LEU A 832 19.09 36.72 -0.49
N ILE A 833 20.40 36.78 -0.66
CA ILE A 833 21.32 37.64 0.10
C ILE A 833 22.03 38.60 -0.85
N ARG A 834 22.06 39.89 -0.54
CA ARG A 834 22.91 40.89 -1.22
C ARG A 834 23.81 41.54 -0.20
N CYS A 835 25.12 41.36 -0.36
CA CYS A 835 26.10 41.77 0.65
C CYS A 835 25.67 41.24 2.04
N ASN A 836 25.52 42.09 3.05
CA ASN A 836 25.11 41.69 4.40
C ASN A 836 23.58 41.69 4.64
N ASN A 837 22.75 41.93 3.61
CA ASN A 837 21.30 42.03 3.76
C ASN A 837 20.57 40.83 3.14
N ILE A 838 19.69 40.21 3.90
CA ILE A 838 18.68 39.30 3.36
C ILE A 838 17.65 40.12 2.60
N LEU A 839 17.55 39.90 1.30
CA LEU A 839 16.55 40.52 0.44
C LEU A 839 15.21 39.79 0.49
N TRP A 840 15.23 38.47 0.72
CA TRP A 840 14.05 37.62 0.73
C TRP A 840 14.30 36.29 1.45
N MET A 841 13.25 35.72 2.06
CA MET A 841 13.24 34.39 2.68
C MET A 841 11.99 33.62 2.24
N GLY A 842 12.13 32.31 2.00
CA GLY A 842 11.02 31.41 1.68
C GLY A 842 11.10 30.07 2.42
N SER A 843 9.94 29.45 2.67
CA SER A 843 9.84 28.12 3.27
C SER A 843 10.34 27.03 2.31
N ALA A 844 11.12 26.08 2.79
CA ALA A 844 11.61 24.96 2.00
C ALA A 844 10.52 23.89 1.83
N ASP A 845 9.89 23.85 0.65
CA ASP A 845 9.62 22.66 -0.17
C ASP A 845 8.84 23.06 -1.45
N SER A 846 9.39 22.68 -2.61
CA SER A 846 8.76 22.70 -3.96
C SER A 846 8.01 23.97 -4.41
N VAL A 847 8.68 24.87 -5.16
CA VAL A 847 8.00 25.83 -6.05
C VAL A 847 8.74 25.92 -7.39
N GLU A 848 8.00 25.62 -8.47
CA GLU A 848 8.39 25.88 -9.86
C GLU A 848 8.47 27.39 -10.13
N MET A 849 9.45 27.79 -10.95
CA MET A 849 9.58 29.17 -11.41
C MET A 849 8.40 29.58 -12.29
N THR A 850 7.50 30.41 -11.77
CA THR A 850 6.74 31.36 -12.60
C THR A 850 6.69 32.72 -11.91
N ASP A 851 6.90 33.77 -12.72
CA ASP A 851 6.88 35.21 -12.41
C ASP A 851 8.11 35.86 -11.75
N LEU A 852 9.17 36.01 -12.57
CA LEU A 852 10.07 37.17 -12.51
C LEU A 852 9.30 38.45 -12.90
N GLY A 853 8.66 39.07 -11.92
CA GLY A 853 8.28 40.48 -11.97
C GLY A 853 9.34 41.34 -11.29
N LEU A 854 10.45 41.63 -11.98
CA LEU A 854 11.34 42.74 -11.62
C LEU A 854 10.51 44.04 -11.62
N ARG A 855 10.52 44.78 -10.50
CA ARG A 855 10.16 46.20 -10.49
C ARG A 855 11.34 47.04 -10.91
#